data_AF-A0A7C2L7Z9-F1
#
_entry.id   AF-A0A7C2L7Z9-F1
#
_cell.length_a   1.000
_cell.length_b   1.000
_cell.length_c   1.000
_cell.angle_alpha   90.00
_cell.angle_beta   90.00
_cell.angle_gamma   90.00
#
_symmetry.space_group_name_H-M   'P 1'
#
loop_
_entity.id
_entity.type
_entity.pdbx_description
1 polymer ?
#
loop_
_entity_poly.entity_id
_entity_poly.type
_entity_poly.pdbx_seq_one_letter_code
_entity_poly.pdbx_strand_id
1 'polypeptide(L)'
;MRAWYEVIKPRADILSGELDEAIFAANLADVLHGRAPLEYGDPARFFQQTYPTQGLVNLLAAVAKRLAQGTGDSVIQLQTPFGGGKTHALISLYHLFRHGRQFPDAVLVRQTVERAGLDALPEVRIACFVGEDADPIRGKTPWGALAEQLGVYPLVEEHDRRRRAPGRDLVLQMLGEQPTLILLDELAVYLVAAKDFQDQVLAFCQQLTEAVSVSPRAALVATLPSSAPYGEEGERALRQLEQIFGRVQALYTPVEGDEFFRVLRQRLMQEVIDPTELNRVVDAFFELYKRADVPEEARQDAYRERMRLAYPFHPLVIDTLNRRWSTFSSFQRTRGVLKFLASALRDLYERQVNTPLILPAHLNLEYASIRQELLRHIGNPYAGVISQDIAGAGANAVQIDQQLGAEYAPMRIASGLATAIFFGSFSAGEQVGVTEPELRLAVLRPNLPPAVIGDALHKLTQKLWYLHSESGLYAFRLTPNLNKVLLEKEEQVRAHDLAQRVRDEVQARIGRESLTPLAFPNNSGDIPDTKELKLIVLAPEHLFGRSETEAFVGELLTRAGDKPRVYRATCFVLAPDANELEQLQRRVKQLLALEAIQRDQKLLQSLSDEDKHTVSGRISEIRNALPQLALSAYRHLALWRENAVQWFNLGIPTAGRQETLTSRVVNFLRKEDMLVSRVSPQLVRDKAVGADTDKPLAEVVDAFYKYPSLPIVESPRVVLDAIQRGVQEGLFAVQIGERVYFKEPVSLSESEYGATVRTDYTPPAAQPSDQTAPATDEATPTPSRVIENGVELLPPPATPASAPTPAPSYRRYALRARFSTDKFSEVYSSVIKPIVETGRSFTFTLEFEVDGELPKQVVDMRVSESARQLGQVEREEKA
;
A
#
# COMPACT_ATOMS: atom_id res chain seq x y z
N MET A 1 -33.46 9.62 -7.94
CA MET A 1 -33.79 9.39 -6.52
C MET A 1 -33.70 10.72 -5.83
N ARG A 2 -34.61 11.01 -4.90
CA ARG A 2 -34.64 12.25 -4.13
C ARG A 2 -33.63 12.24 -2.98
N ALA A 3 -33.30 13.42 -2.45
CA ALA A 3 -32.50 13.53 -1.24
C ALA A 3 -33.25 12.97 -0.03
N TRP A 4 -32.52 12.42 0.95
CA TRP A 4 -33.11 11.78 2.12
C TRP A 4 -34.08 12.70 2.89
N TYR A 5 -33.74 14.00 2.99
CA TYR A 5 -34.54 14.99 3.73
C TYR A 5 -35.85 15.37 3.04
N GLU A 6 -36.04 14.99 1.77
CA GLU A 6 -37.32 15.11 1.06
C GLU A 6 -38.26 13.92 1.33
N VAL A 7 -37.70 12.79 1.77
CA VAL A 7 -38.44 11.54 2.02
C VAL A 7 -38.78 11.37 3.50
N ILE A 8 -37.86 11.77 4.39
CA ILE A 8 -38.04 11.72 5.84
C ILE A 8 -37.34 12.92 6.49
N LYS A 9 -38.11 13.72 7.24
CA LYS A 9 -37.58 14.93 7.89
C LYS A 9 -37.04 14.60 9.28
N PRO A 10 -35.90 15.17 9.70
CA PRO A 10 -35.51 15.17 11.10
C PRO A 10 -36.56 15.88 11.96
N ARG A 11 -36.63 15.52 13.24
CA ARG A 11 -37.47 16.26 14.20
C ARG A 11 -37.00 17.72 14.32
N ALA A 12 -37.94 18.60 14.71
CA ALA A 12 -37.69 20.04 14.76
C ALA A 12 -36.67 20.46 15.83
N ASP A 13 -36.59 19.72 16.94
CA ASP A 13 -35.58 19.88 18.00
C ASP A 13 -34.15 19.61 17.50
N ILE A 14 -33.96 18.62 16.62
CA ILE A 14 -32.66 18.37 15.96
C ILE A 14 -32.26 19.51 15.04
N LEU A 15 -33.23 20.06 14.30
CA LEU A 15 -32.99 21.13 13.32
C LEU A 15 -32.76 22.50 13.97
N SER A 16 -33.42 22.79 15.10
CA SER A 16 -33.27 24.05 15.83
C SER A 16 -31.95 24.14 16.60
N GLY A 17 -31.28 23.01 16.82
CA GLY A 17 -30.03 22.97 17.57
C GLY A 17 -30.20 23.03 19.09
N GLU A 18 -31.44 23.08 19.58
CA GLU A 18 -31.83 22.95 20.99
C GLU A 18 -31.83 21.48 21.42
N LEU A 19 -30.78 20.74 21.08
CA LEU A 19 -30.61 19.37 21.52
C LEU A 19 -30.11 19.39 22.96
N ASP A 20 -31.03 19.58 23.90
CA ASP A 20 -30.74 19.32 25.31
C ASP A 20 -30.39 17.83 25.44
N GLU A 21 -29.15 17.57 25.89
CA GLU A 21 -28.67 16.20 26.08
C GLU A 21 -29.59 15.42 27.06
N ALA A 22 -30.37 16.10 27.89
CA ALA A 22 -31.36 15.53 28.79
C ALA A 22 -32.54 14.86 28.06
N ILE A 23 -32.91 15.29 26.84
CA ILE A 23 -34.01 14.69 26.06
C ILE A 23 -33.73 13.21 25.72
N PHE A 24 -32.45 12.84 25.62
CA PHE A 24 -32.06 11.45 25.35
C PHE A 24 -31.85 10.62 26.62
N ALA A 25 -31.87 11.24 27.80
CA ALA A 25 -31.71 10.57 29.09
C ALA A 25 -33.07 10.24 29.70
N ALA A 26 -33.47 8.98 29.60
CA ALA A 26 -34.65 8.50 30.31
C ALA A 26 -34.32 8.40 31.81
N ASN A 27 -35.08 9.10 32.67
CA ASN A 27 -34.94 9.04 34.11
C ASN A 27 -36.30 8.75 34.76
N LEU A 28 -36.42 7.60 35.44
CA LEU A 28 -37.67 7.21 36.08
C LEU A 28 -38.05 8.15 37.24
N ALA A 29 -37.08 8.63 38.04
CA ALA A 29 -37.35 9.53 39.16
C ALA A 29 -37.95 10.86 38.68
N ASP A 30 -37.46 11.41 37.57
CA ASP A 30 -38.02 12.64 37.01
C ASP A 30 -39.44 12.46 36.47
N VAL A 31 -39.77 11.27 35.95
CA VAL A 31 -41.15 10.94 35.55
C VAL A 31 -42.04 10.84 36.79
N LEU A 32 -41.57 10.21 37.87
CA LEU A 32 -42.30 10.10 39.13
C LEU A 32 -42.56 11.47 39.79
N HIS A 33 -41.59 12.39 39.71
CA HIS A 33 -41.68 13.73 40.28
C HIS A 33 -42.31 14.78 39.35
N GLY A 34 -42.70 14.42 38.12
CA GLY A 34 -43.27 15.35 37.15
C GLY A 34 -42.29 16.41 36.63
N ARG A 35 -40.98 16.12 36.66
CA ARG A 35 -39.89 16.98 36.18
C ARG A 35 -39.29 16.51 34.85
N ALA A 36 -39.69 15.33 34.36
CA ALA A 36 -39.15 14.77 33.14
C ALA A 36 -39.50 15.62 31.90
N PRO A 37 -38.65 15.58 30.85
CA PRO A 37 -39.00 16.12 29.53
C PRO A 37 -40.35 15.59 29.04
N LEU A 38 -41.07 16.39 28.25
CA LEU A 38 -42.42 16.06 27.79
C LEU A 38 -42.48 14.71 27.05
N GLU A 39 -41.40 14.30 26.40
CA GLU A 39 -41.24 13.02 25.71
C GLU A 39 -41.37 11.81 26.65
N TYR A 40 -41.00 11.97 27.93
CA TYR A 40 -41.10 10.92 28.95
C TYR A 40 -42.20 11.18 29.99
N GLY A 41 -42.51 12.44 30.29
CA GLY A 41 -43.49 12.81 31.30
C GLY A 41 -44.93 12.76 30.81
N ASP A 42 -45.19 13.18 29.57
CA ASP A 42 -46.54 13.19 28.99
C ASP A 42 -46.89 11.81 28.40
N PRO A 43 -47.93 11.11 28.89
CA PRO A 43 -48.25 9.75 28.45
C PRO A 43 -48.59 9.66 26.96
N ALA A 44 -49.28 10.67 26.42
CA ALA A 44 -49.70 10.66 25.01
C ALA A 44 -48.47 10.75 24.08
N ARG A 45 -47.57 11.70 24.34
CA ARG A 45 -46.30 11.83 23.62
C ARG A 45 -45.42 10.60 23.80
N PHE A 46 -45.34 10.07 25.02
CA PHE A 46 -44.56 8.87 25.30
C PHE A 46 -45.01 7.68 24.46
N PHE A 47 -46.31 7.38 24.42
CA PHE A 47 -46.84 6.28 23.61
C PHE A 47 -46.68 6.51 22.11
N GLN A 48 -46.79 7.75 21.63
CA GLN A 48 -46.57 8.09 20.22
C GLN A 48 -45.10 7.92 19.80
N GLN A 49 -44.15 8.24 20.68
CA GLN A 49 -42.72 8.19 20.37
C GLN A 49 -42.07 6.84 20.68
N THR A 50 -42.74 5.97 21.44
CA THR A 50 -42.22 4.65 21.78
C THR A 50 -42.52 3.65 20.67
N TYR A 51 -41.47 3.18 20.01
CA TYR A 51 -41.58 2.09 19.04
C TYR A 51 -41.82 0.75 19.77
N PRO A 52 -42.91 0.01 19.46
CA PRO A 52 -43.22 -1.25 20.13
C PRO A 52 -42.34 -2.38 19.59
N THR A 53 -41.12 -2.48 20.11
CA THR A 53 -40.22 -3.59 19.82
C THR A 53 -40.81 -4.90 20.33
N GLN A 54 -40.48 -6.00 19.68
CA GLN A 54 -40.95 -7.33 20.09
C GLN A 54 -40.54 -7.64 21.53
N GLY A 55 -39.29 -7.30 21.91
CA GLY A 55 -38.78 -7.46 23.27
C GLY A 55 -39.57 -6.65 24.32
N LEU A 56 -39.90 -5.39 24.01
CA LEU A 56 -40.67 -4.53 24.92
C LEU A 56 -42.11 -5.02 25.04
N VAL A 57 -42.78 -5.35 23.93
CA VAL A 57 -44.16 -5.86 23.96
C VAL A 57 -44.22 -7.19 24.73
N ASN A 58 -43.25 -8.09 24.55
CA ASN A 58 -43.18 -9.34 25.31
C ASN A 58 -43.02 -9.08 26.83
N LEU A 59 -42.13 -8.16 27.22
CA LEU A 59 -41.95 -7.75 28.61
C LEU A 59 -43.25 -7.19 29.22
N LEU A 60 -43.86 -6.21 28.55
CA LEU A 60 -45.08 -5.57 29.03
C LEU A 60 -46.23 -6.57 29.14
N ALA A 61 -46.36 -7.47 28.17
CA ALA A 61 -47.39 -8.50 28.14
C ALA A 61 -47.19 -9.55 29.24
N ALA A 62 -45.95 -9.96 29.52
CA ALA A 62 -45.62 -10.89 30.60
C ALA A 62 -46.02 -10.29 31.96
N VAL A 63 -45.67 -9.04 32.22
CA VAL A 63 -46.05 -8.33 33.46
C VAL A 63 -47.56 -8.16 33.54
N ALA A 64 -48.23 -7.75 32.47
CA ALA A 64 -49.68 -7.60 32.44
C ALA A 64 -50.41 -8.92 32.75
N LYS A 65 -49.94 -10.03 32.15
CA LYS A 65 -50.48 -11.37 32.39
C LYS A 65 -50.28 -11.82 33.83
N ARG A 66 -49.10 -11.60 34.42
CA ARG A 66 -48.81 -11.89 35.84
C ARG A 66 -49.78 -11.14 36.76
N LEU A 67 -49.94 -9.83 36.54
CA LEU A 67 -50.77 -8.99 37.40
C LEU A 67 -52.27 -9.28 37.26
N ALA A 68 -52.74 -9.65 36.06
CA ALA A 68 -54.15 -9.93 35.81
C ALA A 68 -54.55 -11.37 36.19
N GLN A 69 -53.77 -12.37 35.81
CA GLN A 69 -54.13 -13.79 35.87
C GLN A 69 -53.34 -14.59 36.91
N GLY A 70 -52.28 -14.01 37.50
CA GLY A 70 -51.40 -14.70 38.43
C GLY A 70 -50.46 -15.72 37.80
N THR A 71 -50.32 -15.71 36.47
CA THR A 71 -49.49 -16.64 35.70
C THR A 71 -48.34 -15.93 35.00
N GLY A 72 -47.19 -16.60 34.88
CA GLY A 72 -45.97 -16.03 34.28
C GLY A 72 -44.93 -15.59 35.31
N ASP A 73 -43.91 -14.91 34.81
CA ASP A 73 -42.71 -14.54 35.58
C ASP A 73 -43.03 -13.49 36.66
N SER A 74 -42.56 -13.75 37.88
CA SER A 74 -42.76 -12.88 39.05
C SER A 74 -41.64 -11.86 39.23
N VAL A 75 -40.40 -12.27 38.99
CA VAL A 75 -39.19 -11.45 39.13
C VAL A 75 -38.52 -11.35 37.76
N ILE A 76 -38.38 -10.14 37.26
CA ILE A 76 -37.84 -9.85 35.93
C ILE A 76 -36.62 -8.95 36.09
N GLN A 77 -35.50 -9.38 35.53
CA GLN A 77 -34.31 -8.54 35.40
C GLN A 77 -34.22 -8.03 33.95
N LEU A 78 -34.11 -6.72 33.79
CA LEU A 78 -33.88 -6.10 32.50
C LEU A 78 -32.40 -6.11 32.15
N GLN A 79 -32.07 -6.75 31.03
CA GLN A 79 -30.75 -6.72 30.44
C GLN A 79 -30.78 -5.98 29.10
N THR A 80 -29.67 -5.34 28.76
CA THR A 80 -29.54 -4.68 27.46
C THR A 80 -28.15 -4.94 26.90
N PRO A 81 -28.02 -5.63 25.75
CA PRO A 81 -26.74 -5.76 25.08
C PRO A 81 -26.20 -4.39 24.63
N PHE A 82 -27.10 -3.46 24.27
CA PHE A 82 -26.76 -2.16 23.69
C PHE A 82 -26.56 -1.01 24.69
N GLY A 83 -26.57 -1.28 26.01
CA GLY A 83 -26.33 -0.26 27.05
C GLY A 83 -27.35 0.88 27.11
N GLY A 84 -28.61 0.60 26.78
CA GLY A 84 -29.73 1.54 26.91
C GLY A 84 -31.08 0.87 26.68
N GLY A 85 -32.15 1.48 27.19
CA GLY A 85 -33.52 0.97 27.06
C GLY A 85 -34.13 0.36 28.33
N LYS A 86 -33.32 0.12 29.38
CA LYS A 86 -33.78 -0.39 30.70
C LYS A 86 -34.76 0.57 31.37
N THR A 87 -34.30 1.78 31.69
CA THR A 87 -35.14 2.83 32.29
C THR A 87 -36.32 3.20 31.39
N HIS A 88 -36.15 3.19 30.07
CA HIS A 88 -37.26 3.41 29.14
C HIS A 88 -38.33 2.31 29.26
N ALA A 89 -37.95 1.03 29.41
CA ALA A 89 -38.89 -0.05 29.64
C ALA A 89 -39.59 0.04 31.01
N LEU A 90 -38.89 0.50 32.06
CA LEU A 90 -39.54 0.81 33.34
C LEU A 90 -40.57 1.94 33.21
N ILE A 91 -40.24 3.02 32.49
CA ILE A 91 -41.16 4.12 32.20
C ILE A 91 -42.35 3.60 31.35
N SER A 92 -42.12 2.70 30.40
CA SER A 92 -43.20 2.06 29.63
C SER A 92 -44.14 1.27 30.53
N LEU A 93 -43.62 0.48 31.48
CA LEU A 93 -44.42 -0.23 32.47
C LEU A 93 -45.23 0.75 33.34
N TYR A 94 -44.58 1.79 33.84
CA TYR A 94 -45.23 2.83 34.64
C TYR A 94 -46.39 3.49 33.89
N HIS A 95 -46.17 3.97 32.66
CA HIS A 95 -47.22 4.60 31.85
C HIS A 95 -48.30 3.61 31.43
N LEU A 96 -47.95 2.36 31.10
CA LEU A 96 -48.92 1.33 30.74
C LEU A 96 -49.94 1.11 31.87
N PHE A 97 -49.49 0.91 33.10
CA PHE A 97 -50.40 0.61 34.21
C PHE A 97 -51.03 1.85 34.84
N ARG A 98 -50.38 3.02 34.76
CA ARG A 98 -50.93 4.28 35.31
C ARG A 98 -51.88 4.98 34.34
N HIS A 99 -51.59 4.92 33.04
CA HIS A 99 -52.29 5.70 32.02
C HIS A 99 -52.81 4.86 30.84
N GLY A 100 -52.36 3.63 30.64
CA GLY A 100 -52.68 2.83 29.44
C GLY A 100 -54.18 2.62 29.19
N ARG A 101 -55.02 2.55 30.25
CA ARG A 101 -56.48 2.47 30.11
C ARG A 101 -57.11 3.72 29.46
N GLN A 102 -56.43 4.87 29.50
CA GLN A 102 -56.85 6.12 28.85
C GLN A 102 -56.43 6.16 27.37
N PHE A 103 -55.50 5.29 26.95
CA PHE A 103 -54.95 5.24 25.59
C PHE A 103 -55.03 3.81 25.01
N PRO A 104 -56.23 3.18 24.94
CA PRO A 104 -56.36 1.80 24.47
C PRO A 104 -55.92 1.61 23.01
N ASP A 105 -56.05 2.64 22.18
CA ASP A 105 -55.68 2.62 20.76
C ASP A 105 -54.19 2.86 20.50
N ALA A 106 -53.42 3.25 21.53
CA ALA A 106 -51.98 3.39 21.39
C ALA A 106 -51.37 2.04 21.01
N VAL A 107 -50.55 2.01 19.96
CA VAL A 107 -50.05 0.75 19.37
C VAL A 107 -49.37 -0.14 20.41
N LEU A 108 -48.55 0.45 21.29
CA LEU A 108 -47.88 -0.28 22.38
C LEU A 108 -48.88 -0.90 23.35
N VAL A 109 -49.93 -0.17 23.74
CA VAL A 109 -50.98 -0.64 24.67
C VAL A 109 -51.77 -1.78 24.03
N ARG A 110 -52.28 -1.55 22.81
CA ARG A 110 -53.05 -2.55 22.06
C ARG A 110 -52.28 -3.84 21.87
N GLN A 111 -51.06 -3.76 21.33
CA GLN A 111 -50.22 -4.95 21.11
C GLN A 111 -49.87 -5.66 22.41
N THR A 112 -49.67 -4.94 23.51
CA THR A 112 -49.45 -5.54 24.83
C THR A 112 -50.66 -6.31 25.31
N VAL A 113 -51.86 -5.73 25.23
CA VAL A 113 -53.12 -6.35 25.66
C VAL A 113 -53.43 -7.60 24.82
N GLU A 114 -53.30 -7.49 23.49
CA GLU A 114 -53.45 -8.60 22.55
C GLU A 114 -52.47 -9.73 22.85
N ARG A 115 -51.19 -9.39 23.03
CA ARG A 115 -50.12 -10.37 23.32
C ARG A 115 -50.29 -11.05 24.67
N ALA A 116 -50.79 -10.33 25.67
CA ALA A 116 -51.09 -10.87 27.00
C ALA A 116 -52.33 -11.77 27.01
N GLY A 117 -53.19 -11.69 25.99
CA GLY A 117 -54.47 -12.39 25.96
C GLY A 117 -55.44 -11.86 27.01
N LEU A 118 -55.47 -10.54 27.18
CA LEU A 118 -56.34 -9.84 28.13
C LEU A 118 -57.40 -9.02 27.39
N ASP A 119 -58.57 -8.83 28.01
CA ASP A 119 -59.59 -7.91 27.47
C ASP A 119 -59.27 -6.45 27.79
N ALA A 120 -58.66 -6.20 28.95
CA ALA A 120 -58.25 -4.88 29.41
C ALA A 120 -57.10 -4.98 30.40
N LEU A 121 -56.36 -3.88 30.59
CA LEU A 121 -55.33 -3.78 31.61
C LEU A 121 -55.95 -3.79 33.02
N PRO A 122 -55.37 -4.55 33.98
CA PRO A 122 -55.83 -4.55 35.36
C PRO A 122 -55.53 -3.21 36.06
N GLU A 123 -56.29 -2.90 37.12
CA GLU A 123 -55.88 -1.87 38.08
C GLU A 123 -54.75 -2.39 38.96
N VAL A 124 -53.66 -1.62 39.04
CA VAL A 124 -52.40 -2.06 39.65
C VAL A 124 -51.88 -0.96 40.57
N ARG A 125 -51.44 -1.34 41.77
CA ARG A 125 -50.63 -0.46 42.63
C ARG A 125 -49.19 -0.50 42.14
N ILE A 126 -48.60 0.66 41.92
CA ILE A 126 -47.23 0.78 41.40
C ILE A 126 -46.37 1.39 42.49
N ALA A 127 -45.25 0.75 42.81
CA ALA A 127 -44.23 1.29 43.71
C ALA A 127 -42.87 1.26 43.02
N CYS A 128 -42.13 2.36 43.08
CA CYS A 128 -40.87 2.53 42.40
C CYS A 128 -39.76 2.91 43.37
N PHE A 129 -38.56 2.40 43.17
CA PHE A 129 -37.37 2.84 43.90
C PHE A 129 -36.24 3.08 42.91
N VAL A 130 -35.74 4.31 42.86
CA VAL A 130 -34.66 4.73 41.95
C VAL A 130 -33.42 5.00 42.80
N GLY A 131 -32.41 4.14 42.63
CA GLY A 131 -31.23 4.16 43.49
C GLY A 131 -30.36 5.40 43.34
N GLU A 132 -30.32 6.02 42.16
CA GLU A 132 -29.54 7.24 41.90
C GLU A 132 -30.11 8.49 42.60
N ASP A 133 -31.42 8.54 42.84
CA ASP A 133 -32.11 9.69 43.43
C ASP A 133 -32.31 9.55 44.95
N ALA A 134 -32.26 8.33 45.48
CA ALA A 134 -32.51 8.04 46.88
C ALA A 134 -31.35 8.46 47.80
N ASP A 135 -31.65 9.26 48.83
CA ASP A 135 -30.70 9.66 49.88
C ASP A 135 -30.54 8.54 50.94
N PRO A 136 -29.38 7.87 51.06
CA PRO A 136 -29.18 6.78 52.00
C PRO A 136 -29.09 7.23 53.47
N ILE A 137 -28.83 8.51 53.73
CA ILE A 137 -28.62 9.06 55.07
C ILE A 137 -29.95 9.60 55.62
N ARG A 138 -30.58 10.54 54.90
CA ARG A 138 -31.80 11.23 55.36
C ARG A 138 -33.08 10.70 54.72
N GLY A 139 -32.96 10.02 53.58
CA GLY A 139 -34.09 9.42 52.89
C GLY A 139 -34.54 8.11 53.51
N LYS A 140 -35.71 7.63 53.07
CA LYS A 140 -36.25 6.33 53.47
C LYS A 140 -35.44 5.20 52.84
N THR A 141 -35.36 4.07 53.54
CA THR A 141 -34.81 2.82 52.98
C THR A 141 -35.65 2.32 51.80
N PRO A 142 -35.15 1.39 50.97
CA PRO A 142 -35.95 0.81 49.89
C PRO A 142 -37.29 0.25 50.36
N TRP A 143 -37.32 -0.46 51.49
CA TRP A 143 -38.57 -0.98 52.04
C TRP A 143 -39.49 0.10 52.60
N GLY A 144 -38.93 1.13 53.26
CA GLY A 144 -39.71 2.27 53.74
C GLY A 144 -40.34 3.07 52.60
N ALA A 145 -39.58 3.35 51.54
CA ALA A 145 -40.04 4.08 50.36
C ALA A 145 -41.12 3.31 49.59
N LEU A 146 -40.92 2.00 49.37
CA LEU A 146 -41.91 1.16 48.71
C LEU A 146 -43.20 1.05 49.54
N ALA A 147 -43.09 0.84 50.86
CA ALA A 147 -44.26 0.74 51.74
C ALA A 147 -45.05 2.05 51.82
N GLU A 148 -44.39 3.21 51.78
CA GLU A 148 -45.08 4.51 51.69
C GLU A 148 -45.89 4.64 50.41
N GLN A 149 -45.31 4.32 49.25
CA GLN A 149 -46.00 4.39 47.97
C GLN A 149 -47.18 3.42 47.89
N LEU A 150 -47.10 2.28 48.59
CA LEU A 150 -48.19 1.31 48.72
C LEU A 150 -49.22 1.65 49.81
N GLY A 151 -49.03 2.73 50.58
CA GLY A 151 -49.93 3.18 51.64
C GLY A 151 -49.87 2.38 52.94
N VAL A 152 -48.79 1.63 53.17
CA VAL A 152 -48.64 0.67 54.28
C VAL A 152 -47.35 0.91 55.11
N TYR A 153 -46.80 2.11 55.06
CA TYR A 153 -45.58 2.51 55.81
C TYR A 153 -45.57 2.11 57.29
N PRO A 154 -46.68 2.22 58.07
CA PRO A 154 -46.69 1.83 59.48
C PRO A 154 -46.25 0.38 59.75
N LEU A 155 -46.42 -0.55 58.78
CA LEU A 155 -45.96 -1.93 58.91
C LEU A 155 -44.43 -2.03 59.05
N VAL A 156 -43.69 -1.13 58.38
CA VAL A 156 -42.22 -1.19 58.28
C VAL A 156 -41.53 0.00 58.93
N GLU A 157 -42.25 0.88 59.62
CA GLU A 157 -41.71 2.12 60.18
C GLU A 157 -40.54 1.85 61.15
N GLU A 158 -40.66 0.86 62.03
CA GLU A 158 -39.58 0.49 62.95
C GLU A 158 -38.35 -0.04 62.20
N HIS A 159 -38.57 -0.84 61.15
CA HIS A 159 -37.53 -1.38 60.29
C HIS A 159 -36.80 -0.27 59.51
N ASP A 160 -37.54 0.69 58.97
CA ASP A 160 -37.02 1.86 58.25
C ASP A 160 -36.17 2.75 59.17
N ARG A 161 -36.71 3.12 60.36
CA ARG A 161 -35.98 3.93 61.36
C ARG A 161 -34.72 3.25 61.86
N ARG A 162 -34.72 1.92 62.00
CA ARG A 162 -33.56 1.14 62.45
C ARG A 162 -32.63 0.70 61.32
N ARG A 163 -32.93 1.02 60.06
CA ARG A 163 -32.19 0.56 58.87
C ARG A 163 -31.98 -0.96 58.83
N ARG A 164 -32.96 -1.75 59.30
CA ARG A 164 -32.93 -3.22 59.28
C ARG A 164 -34.01 -3.78 58.38
N ALA A 165 -33.64 -4.74 57.53
CA ALA A 165 -34.55 -5.32 56.56
C ALA A 165 -35.77 -5.96 57.24
N PRO A 166 -36.99 -5.75 56.70
CA PRO A 166 -38.16 -6.53 57.11
C PRO A 166 -38.03 -7.99 56.67
N GLY A 167 -38.55 -8.93 57.46
CA GLY A 167 -38.61 -10.34 57.08
C GLY A 167 -39.69 -10.62 56.02
N ARG A 168 -39.61 -11.78 55.36
CA ARG A 168 -40.51 -12.18 54.26
C ARG A 168 -41.99 -11.97 54.55
N ASP A 169 -42.46 -12.34 55.75
CA ASP A 169 -43.89 -12.27 56.09
C ASP A 169 -44.42 -10.83 56.12
N LEU A 170 -43.59 -9.89 56.57
CA LEU A 170 -43.94 -8.47 56.58
C LEU A 170 -43.92 -7.90 55.14
N VAL A 171 -43.01 -8.37 54.30
CA VAL A 171 -42.98 -8.03 52.87
C VAL A 171 -44.22 -8.59 52.16
N LEU A 172 -44.67 -9.81 52.49
CA LEU A 172 -45.93 -10.37 51.97
C LEU A 172 -47.15 -9.54 52.40
N GLN A 173 -47.21 -9.10 53.66
CA GLN A 173 -48.25 -8.19 54.13
C GLN A 173 -48.20 -6.84 53.42
N MET A 174 -47.01 -6.32 53.12
CA MET A 174 -46.82 -5.09 52.34
C MET A 174 -47.39 -5.24 50.91
N LEU A 175 -47.16 -6.40 50.27
CA LEU A 175 -47.67 -6.71 48.93
C LEU A 175 -49.18 -6.96 48.91
N GLY A 176 -49.75 -7.59 49.94
CA GLY A 176 -51.18 -7.90 50.02
C GLY A 176 -51.72 -8.73 48.85
N GLU A 177 -53.03 -8.69 48.64
CA GLU A 177 -53.75 -9.47 47.61
C GLU A 177 -54.02 -8.68 46.31
N GLN A 178 -53.84 -7.36 46.34
CA GLN A 178 -54.08 -6.48 45.19
C GLN A 178 -52.94 -6.60 44.17
N PRO A 179 -53.24 -6.52 42.85
CA PRO A 179 -52.21 -6.49 41.83
C PRO A 179 -51.17 -5.39 42.11
N THR A 180 -49.91 -5.77 42.25
CA THR A 180 -48.84 -4.87 42.68
C THR A 180 -47.61 -5.00 41.79
N LEU A 181 -47.19 -3.90 41.18
CA LEU A 181 -45.99 -3.78 40.37
C LEU A 181 -44.91 -3.02 41.14
N ILE A 182 -43.73 -3.63 41.28
CA ILE A 182 -42.56 -3.00 41.87
C ILE A 182 -41.52 -2.76 40.78
N LEU A 183 -41.07 -1.52 40.63
CA LEU A 183 -40.01 -1.13 39.69
C LEU A 183 -38.77 -0.68 40.47
N LEU A 184 -37.64 -1.35 40.28
CA LEU A 184 -36.36 -0.98 40.89
C LEU A 184 -35.41 -0.52 39.79
N ASP A 185 -34.95 0.73 39.87
CA ASP A 185 -33.98 1.28 38.91
C ASP A 185 -32.64 1.56 39.58
N GLU A 186 -31.53 1.15 38.96
CA GLU A 186 -30.15 1.44 39.38
C GLU A 186 -29.84 1.16 40.86
N LEU A 187 -30.36 0.05 41.38
CA LEU A 187 -30.23 -0.31 42.81
C LEU A 187 -28.76 -0.50 43.26
N ALA A 188 -27.87 -0.88 42.33
CA ALA A 188 -26.45 -1.04 42.60
C ALA A 188 -25.80 0.28 43.06
N VAL A 189 -26.24 1.43 42.53
CA VAL A 189 -25.75 2.75 42.91
C VAL A 189 -26.08 3.04 44.38
N TYR A 190 -27.34 2.82 44.76
CA TYR A 190 -27.78 3.01 46.14
C TYR A 190 -27.08 2.06 47.11
N LEU A 191 -26.84 0.82 46.69
CA LEU A 191 -26.19 -0.18 47.53
C LEU A 191 -24.77 0.25 47.96
N VAL A 192 -24.02 0.86 47.05
CA VAL A 192 -22.69 1.42 47.35
C VAL A 192 -22.80 2.65 48.26
N ALA A 193 -23.81 3.51 48.02
CA ALA A 193 -24.03 4.71 48.83
C ALA A 193 -24.50 4.38 50.26
N ALA A 194 -25.26 3.29 50.45
CA ALA A 194 -25.81 2.83 51.72
C ALA A 194 -24.82 1.93 52.52
N LYS A 195 -23.54 2.29 52.53
CA LYS A 195 -22.44 1.47 53.10
C LYS A 195 -22.70 0.97 54.52
N ASP A 196 -23.32 1.79 55.36
CA ASP A 196 -23.58 1.48 56.78
C ASP A 196 -24.60 0.35 57.00
N PHE A 197 -25.45 0.06 56.02
CA PHE A 197 -26.47 -1.00 56.09
C PHE A 197 -26.64 -1.76 54.78
N GLN A 198 -25.56 -1.84 53.99
CA GLN A 198 -25.51 -2.50 52.69
C GLN A 198 -26.04 -3.94 52.75
N ASP A 199 -25.60 -4.70 53.76
CA ASP A 199 -26.04 -6.08 53.97
C ASP A 199 -27.55 -6.20 54.22
N GLN A 200 -28.16 -5.18 54.83
CA GLN A 200 -29.61 -5.13 55.05
C GLN A 200 -30.36 -4.84 53.75
N VAL A 201 -29.80 -4.01 52.86
CA VAL A 201 -30.39 -3.80 51.52
C VAL A 201 -30.35 -5.10 50.71
N LEU A 202 -29.23 -5.83 50.73
CA LEU A 202 -29.11 -7.16 50.10
C LEU A 202 -30.11 -8.16 50.69
N ALA A 203 -30.21 -8.21 52.03
CA ALA A 203 -31.18 -9.07 52.71
C ALA A 203 -32.62 -8.73 52.28
N PHE A 204 -32.97 -7.45 52.22
CA PHE A 204 -34.28 -7.00 51.74
C PHE A 204 -34.54 -7.42 50.29
N CYS A 205 -33.57 -7.30 49.39
CA CYS A 205 -33.71 -7.76 48.00
C CYS A 205 -34.04 -9.25 47.94
N GLN A 206 -33.35 -10.05 48.76
CA GLN A 206 -33.65 -11.48 48.86
C GLN A 206 -35.09 -11.71 49.37
N GLN A 207 -35.49 -11.08 50.49
CA GLN A 207 -36.84 -11.23 51.03
C GLN A 207 -37.92 -10.77 50.03
N LEU A 208 -37.65 -9.70 49.28
CA LEU A 208 -38.55 -9.15 48.28
C LEU A 208 -38.72 -10.09 47.08
N THR A 209 -37.63 -10.60 46.51
CA THR A 209 -37.69 -11.56 45.39
C THR A 209 -38.42 -12.84 45.77
N GLU A 210 -38.19 -13.37 46.99
CA GLU A 210 -38.90 -14.54 47.51
C GLU A 210 -40.40 -14.26 47.74
N ALA A 211 -40.76 -13.12 48.35
CA ALA A 211 -42.14 -12.73 48.60
C ALA A 211 -42.92 -12.54 47.29
N VAL A 212 -42.36 -11.80 46.33
CA VAL A 212 -43.00 -11.56 45.02
C VAL A 212 -43.22 -12.87 44.25
N SER A 213 -42.32 -13.84 44.40
CA SER A 213 -42.43 -15.13 43.70
C SER A 213 -43.61 -15.98 44.15
N VAL A 214 -43.97 -15.91 45.44
CA VAL A 214 -45.12 -16.63 45.99
C VAL A 214 -46.42 -15.82 45.96
N SER A 215 -46.36 -14.51 45.72
CA SER A 215 -47.53 -13.64 45.54
C SER A 215 -48.06 -13.72 44.10
N PRO A 216 -49.26 -14.29 43.86
CA PRO A 216 -49.74 -14.55 42.49
C PRO A 216 -49.83 -13.29 41.62
N ARG A 217 -50.36 -12.19 42.18
CA ARG A 217 -50.58 -10.93 41.45
C ARG A 217 -49.53 -9.85 41.76
N ALA A 218 -48.32 -10.26 42.13
CA ALA A 218 -47.19 -9.34 42.27
C ALA A 218 -46.16 -9.57 41.15
N ALA A 219 -45.56 -8.48 40.67
CA ALA A 219 -44.45 -8.49 39.72
C ALA A 219 -43.37 -7.50 40.15
N LEU A 220 -42.11 -7.94 40.09
CA LEU A 220 -40.92 -7.14 40.36
C LEU A 220 -40.10 -7.02 39.07
N VAL A 221 -39.84 -5.80 38.63
CA VAL A 221 -38.98 -5.52 37.48
C VAL A 221 -37.81 -4.67 37.95
N ALA A 222 -36.59 -5.18 37.78
CA ALA A 222 -35.37 -4.52 38.26
C ALA A 222 -34.36 -4.30 37.14
N THR A 223 -33.63 -3.20 37.20
CA THR A 223 -32.47 -2.91 36.36
C THR A 223 -31.20 -3.09 37.18
N LEU A 224 -30.22 -3.79 36.62
CA LEU A 224 -28.85 -3.83 37.13
C LEU A 224 -27.94 -3.23 36.06
N PRO A 225 -26.99 -2.34 36.42
CA PRO A 225 -26.13 -1.70 35.43
C PRO A 225 -25.27 -2.75 34.71
N SER A 226 -24.93 -2.48 33.45
CA SER A 226 -24.11 -3.40 32.63
C SER A 226 -22.62 -3.34 32.99
N SER A 227 -22.22 -2.39 33.84
CA SER A 227 -20.87 -2.22 34.37
C SER A 227 -20.97 -1.72 35.80
N ALA A 228 -20.05 -2.14 36.66
CA ALA A 228 -20.04 -1.74 38.06
C ALA A 228 -19.80 -0.22 38.21
N PRO A 229 -20.62 0.48 39.00
CA PRO A 229 -20.33 1.86 39.37
C PRO A 229 -19.23 1.88 40.46
N TYR A 230 -18.43 2.95 40.57
CA TYR A 230 -17.52 3.16 41.71
C TYR A 230 -16.42 2.11 41.99
N GLY A 231 -15.89 1.41 40.97
CA GLY A 231 -14.71 0.55 41.12
C GLY A 231 -14.97 -0.81 41.82
N GLU A 232 -13.97 -1.34 42.55
CA GLU A 232 -14.03 -2.69 43.15
C GLU A 232 -15.22 -2.89 44.11
N GLU A 233 -15.58 -1.87 44.90
CA GLU A 233 -16.72 -1.95 45.83
C GLU A 233 -18.04 -2.14 45.07
N GLY A 234 -18.24 -1.41 43.97
CA GLY A 234 -19.44 -1.61 43.15
C GLY A 234 -19.42 -2.89 42.33
N GLU A 235 -18.25 -3.42 41.94
CA GLU A 235 -18.16 -4.74 41.33
C GLU A 235 -18.60 -5.84 42.30
N ARG A 236 -18.24 -5.69 43.58
CA ARG A 236 -18.71 -6.60 44.62
C ARG A 236 -20.21 -6.48 44.84
N ALA A 237 -20.72 -5.25 44.96
CA ALA A 237 -22.14 -4.96 45.15
C ALA A 237 -23.00 -5.50 43.99
N LEU A 238 -22.57 -5.26 42.75
CA LEU A 238 -23.25 -5.75 41.55
C LEU A 238 -23.27 -7.28 41.50
N ARG A 239 -22.13 -7.95 41.76
CA ARG A 239 -22.08 -9.42 41.81
C ARG A 239 -23.02 -10.02 42.85
N GLN A 240 -23.13 -9.39 44.02
CA GLN A 240 -24.06 -9.84 45.07
C GLN A 240 -25.52 -9.68 44.64
N LEU A 241 -25.87 -8.56 43.99
CA LEU A 241 -27.21 -8.37 43.43
C LEU A 241 -27.51 -9.41 42.33
N GLU A 242 -26.58 -9.63 41.40
CA GLU A 242 -26.72 -10.65 40.36
C GLU A 242 -26.95 -12.06 40.94
N GLN A 243 -26.27 -12.41 42.04
CA GLN A 243 -26.49 -13.69 42.73
C GLN A 243 -27.88 -13.80 43.38
N ILE A 244 -28.43 -12.70 43.90
CA ILE A 244 -29.75 -12.69 44.53
C ILE A 244 -30.84 -12.81 43.47
N PHE A 245 -30.82 -11.91 42.48
CA PHE A 245 -31.84 -11.91 41.43
C PHE A 245 -31.71 -13.16 40.52
N GLY A 246 -30.49 -13.65 40.28
CA GLY A 246 -30.21 -14.82 39.44
C GLY A 246 -30.89 -16.14 39.83
N ARG A 247 -31.36 -16.27 41.08
CA ARG A 247 -32.01 -17.51 41.56
C ARG A 247 -33.45 -17.69 41.08
N VAL A 248 -34.17 -16.61 40.83
CA VAL A 248 -35.63 -16.64 40.59
C VAL A 248 -36.06 -15.78 39.39
N GLN A 249 -35.10 -15.13 38.72
CA GLN A 249 -35.40 -14.17 37.66
C GLN A 249 -35.64 -14.79 36.28
N ALA A 250 -36.52 -14.15 35.51
CA ALA A 250 -36.53 -14.22 34.06
C ALA A 250 -35.75 -13.03 33.47
N LEU A 251 -34.95 -13.29 32.43
CA LEU A 251 -34.17 -12.28 31.72
C LEU A 251 -34.96 -11.76 30.52
N TYR A 252 -35.14 -10.45 30.45
CA TYR A 252 -35.79 -9.80 29.31
C TYR A 252 -34.89 -8.74 28.70
N THR A 253 -34.83 -8.73 27.36
CA THR A 253 -34.13 -7.71 26.58
C THR A 253 -35.16 -6.84 25.85
N PRO A 254 -35.38 -5.58 26.26
CA PRO A 254 -36.44 -4.75 25.68
C PRO A 254 -36.25 -4.44 24.18
N VAL A 255 -35.00 -4.44 23.68
CA VAL A 255 -34.69 -4.16 22.28
C VAL A 255 -33.70 -5.20 21.78
N GLU A 256 -34.10 -6.00 20.79
CA GLU A 256 -33.32 -7.11 20.27
C GLU A 256 -32.94 -6.90 18.79
N GLY A 257 -31.76 -7.41 18.42
CA GLY A 257 -31.29 -7.44 17.04
C GLY A 257 -31.39 -6.09 16.31
N ASP A 258 -31.97 -6.14 15.11
CA ASP A 258 -32.06 -5.00 14.18
C ASP A 258 -33.23 -4.05 14.48
N GLU A 259 -34.06 -4.34 15.50
CA GLU A 259 -35.12 -3.43 15.94
C GLU A 259 -34.54 -2.09 16.47
N PHE A 260 -33.29 -2.12 16.93
CA PHE A 260 -32.55 -0.94 17.36
C PHE A 260 -32.49 0.15 16.27
N PHE A 261 -32.36 -0.23 14.99
CA PHE A 261 -32.39 0.74 13.90
C PHE A 261 -33.71 1.52 13.86
N ARG A 262 -34.82 0.81 14.07
CA ARG A 262 -36.16 1.41 14.05
C ARG A 262 -36.40 2.29 15.29
N VAL A 263 -35.85 1.91 16.44
CA VAL A 263 -35.85 2.75 17.65
C VAL A 263 -35.11 4.07 17.41
N LEU A 264 -33.91 4.02 16.83
CA LEU A 264 -33.13 5.23 16.50
C LEU A 264 -33.89 6.12 15.51
N ARG A 265 -34.46 5.53 14.46
CA ARG A 265 -35.25 6.28 13.48
C ARG A 265 -36.44 6.98 14.13
N GLN A 266 -37.22 6.28 14.95
CA GLN A 266 -38.37 6.86 15.66
C GLN A 266 -37.97 8.04 16.56
N ARG A 267 -36.77 7.98 17.16
CA ARG A 267 -36.27 9.05 18.04
C ARG A 267 -35.69 10.24 17.29
N LEU A 268 -35.15 10.04 16.09
CA LEU A 268 -34.48 11.10 15.34
C LEU A 268 -35.37 11.75 14.27
N MET A 269 -36.36 11.02 13.78
CA MET A 269 -37.08 11.39 12.56
C MET A 269 -38.57 11.59 12.80
N GLN A 270 -39.19 12.37 11.91
CA GLN A 270 -40.63 12.43 11.75
C GLN A 270 -41.14 11.21 10.97
N GLU A 271 -42.45 11.12 10.77
CA GLU A 271 -43.03 10.06 9.94
C GLU A 271 -42.50 10.12 8.49
N VAL A 272 -42.39 8.94 7.88
CA VAL A 272 -41.92 8.78 6.50
C VAL A 272 -42.98 9.37 5.57
N ILE A 273 -42.58 10.37 4.79
CA ILE A 273 -43.47 11.07 3.86
C ILE A 273 -43.75 10.19 2.63
N ASP A 274 -42.72 9.51 2.12
CA ASP A 274 -42.82 8.67 0.93
C ASP A 274 -42.15 7.29 1.12
N PRO A 275 -42.91 6.27 1.58
CA PRO A 275 -42.42 4.91 1.71
C PRO A 275 -42.01 4.25 0.38
N THR A 276 -42.59 4.68 -0.75
CA THR A 276 -42.29 4.13 -2.07
C THR A 276 -40.89 4.55 -2.52
N GLU A 277 -40.51 5.80 -2.32
CA GLU A 277 -39.17 6.29 -2.62
C GLU A 277 -38.11 5.68 -1.70
N LEU A 278 -38.41 5.49 -0.40
CA LEU A 278 -37.54 4.76 0.51
C LEU A 278 -37.19 3.37 -0.04
N ASN A 279 -38.22 2.59 -0.42
CA ASN A 279 -38.02 1.26 -0.97
C ASN A 279 -37.23 1.31 -2.28
N ARG A 280 -37.51 2.28 -3.15
CA ARG A 280 -36.77 2.49 -4.40
C ARG A 280 -35.28 2.76 -4.15
N VAL A 281 -34.96 3.59 -3.15
CA VAL A 281 -33.57 3.89 -2.76
C VAL A 281 -32.88 2.63 -2.25
N VAL A 282 -33.49 1.91 -1.30
CA VAL A 282 -32.90 0.69 -0.74
C VAL A 282 -32.65 -0.34 -1.83
N ASP A 283 -33.62 -0.54 -2.73
CA ASP A 283 -33.51 -1.53 -3.81
C ASP A 283 -32.40 -1.17 -4.80
N ALA A 284 -32.26 0.12 -5.14
CA ALA A 284 -31.20 0.59 -6.03
C ALA A 284 -29.80 0.35 -5.46
N PHE A 285 -29.59 0.59 -4.16
CA PHE A 285 -28.30 0.32 -3.51
C PHE A 285 -28.05 -1.18 -3.35
N PHE A 286 -29.07 -1.95 -2.94
CA PHE A 286 -28.94 -3.40 -2.77
C PHE A 286 -28.59 -4.12 -4.07
N GLU A 287 -29.20 -3.74 -5.20
CA GLU A 287 -28.86 -4.29 -6.52
C GLU A 287 -27.42 -3.97 -6.94
N LEU A 288 -26.89 -2.84 -6.51
CA LEU A 288 -25.51 -2.47 -6.72
C LEU A 288 -24.56 -3.28 -5.81
N TYR A 289 -24.94 -3.57 -4.56
CA TYR A 289 -24.17 -4.44 -3.66
C TYR A 289 -24.06 -5.88 -4.16
N LYS A 290 -25.13 -6.44 -4.76
CA LYS A 290 -25.10 -7.78 -5.36
C LYS A 290 -24.05 -7.95 -6.46
N ARG A 291 -23.66 -6.85 -7.14
CA ARG A 291 -22.76 -6.87 -8.30
C ARG A 291 -21.37 -6.33 -7.97
N ALA A 292 -21.16 -5.81 -6.77
CA ALA A 292 -19.93 -5.17 -6.35
C ALA A 292 -19.15 -6.05 -5.37
N ASP A 293 -17.84 -5.82 -5.28
CA ASP A 293 -16.96 -6.50 -4.32
C ASP A 293 -17.07 -5.88 -2.91
N VAL A 294 -18.24 -6.07 -2.29
CA VAL A 294 -18.59 -5.69 -0.92
C VAL A 294 -18.63 -6.93 0.00
N PRO A 295 -18.68 -6.79 1.35
CA PRO A 295 -18.77 -7.92 2.26
C PRO A 295 -19.98 -8.82 1.95
N GLU A 296 -19.81 -10.13 2.16
CA GLU A 296 -20.81 -11.12 1.75
C GLU A 296 -22.17 -10.91 2.44
N GLU A 297 -22.18 -10.49 3.70
CA GLU A 297 -23.40 -10.17 4.45
C GLU A 297 -24.24 -9.09 3.74
N ALA A 298 -23.60 -8.11 3.09
CA ALA A 298 -24.29 -7.02 2.40
C ALA A 298 -25.00 -7.44 1.11
N ARG A 299 -24.71 -8.64 0.59
CA ARG A 299 -25.34 -9.22 -0.61
C ARG A 299 -26.59 -10.04 -0.29
N GLN A 300 -26.85 -10.29 0.99
CA GLN A 300 -27.97 -11.12 1.46
C GLN A 300 -29.25 -10.27 1.65
N ASP A 301 -30.42 -10.86 1.40
CA ASP A 301 -31.71 -10.16 1.53
C ASP A 301 -31.96 -9.63 2.96
N ALA A 302 -31.40 -10.27 3.98
CA ALA A 302 -31.44 -9.77 5.36
C ALA A 302 -30.83 -8.36 5.48
N TYR A 303 -29.79 -8.05 4.69
CA TYR A 303 -29.17 -6.73 4.69
C TYR A 303 -30.07 -5.66 4.06
N ARG A 304 -30.83 -6.02 3.02
CA ARG A 304 -31.83 -5.14 2.42
C ARG A 304 -32.88 -4.71 3.45
N GLU A 305 -33.35 -5.63 4.28
CA GLU A 305 -34.29 -5.30 5.37
C GLU A 305 -33.64 -4.40 6.44
N ARG A 306 -32.37 -4.65 6.80
CA ARG A 306 -31.60 -3.75 7.68
C ARG A 306 -31.54 -2.32 7.13
N MET A 307 -31.30 -2.17 5.83
CA MET A 307 -31.28 -0.85 5.18
C MET A 307 -32.63 -0.13 5.28
N ARG A 308 -33.75 -0.85 5.13
CA ARG A 308 -35.09 -0.26 5.32
C ARG A 308 -35.34 0.21 6.75
N LEU A 309 -34.88 -0.57 7.74
CA LEU A 309 -35.01 -0.23 9.15
C LEU A 309 -34.14 0.98 9.52
N ALA A 310 -32.92 1.05 8.98
CA ALA A 310 -31.94 2.09 9.28
C ALA A 310 -32.17 3.41 8.51
N TYR A 311 -32.98 3.40 7.44
CA TYR A 311 -33.21 4.58 6.59
C TYR A 311 -33.55 5.84 7.41
N PRO A 312 -32.90 7.00 7.14
CA PRO A 312 -32.05 7.28 5.98
C PRO A 312 -30.56 7.00 6.16
N PHE A 313 -30.16 6.36 7.25
CA PHE A 313 -28.78 5.93 7.44
C PHE A 313 -28.54 4.59 6.75
N HIS A 314 -27.36 4.47 6.17
CA HIS A 314 -26.82 3.18 5.81
C HIS A 314 -26.47 2.39 7.09
N PRO A 315 -26.78 1.08 7.19
CA PRO A 315 -26.54 0.29 8.41
C PRO A 315 -25.11 0.42 8.96
N LEU A 316 -24.11 0.45 8.07
CA LEU A 316 -22.69 0.64 8.43
C LEU A 316 -22.42 1.87 9.32
N VAL A 317 -23.15 2.98 9.17
CA VAL A 317 -22.97 4.16 10.03
C VAL A 317 -23.29 3.81 11.49
N ILE A 318 -24.44 3.19 11.70
CA ILE A 318 -24.95 2.84 13.02
C ILE A 318 -24.16 1.66 13.59
N ASP A 319 -23.86 0.66 12.77
CA ASP A 319 -23.06 -0.50 13.17
C ASP A 319 -21.64 -0.08 13.61
N THR A 320 -21.02 0.90 12.93
CA THR A 320 -19.70 1.41 13.33
C THR A 320 -19.76 2.09 14.70
N LEU A 321 -20.76 2.92 14.96
CA LEU A 321 -20.95 3.55 16.28
C LEU A 321 -21.20 2.49 17.36
N ASN A 322 -22.04 1.50 17.06
CA ASN A 322 -22.47 0.52 18.04
C ASN A 322 -21.39 -0.55 18.32
N ARG A 323 -20.70 -1.06 17.30
CA ARG A 323 -19.72 -2.13 17.47
C ARG A 323 -18.32 -1.62 17.82
N ARG A 324 -17.97 -0.41 17.37
CA ARG A 324 -16.62 0.14 17.56
C ARG A 324 -16.61 1.26 18.60
N TRP A 325 -17.39 2.33 18.40
CA TRP A 325 -17.35 3.47 19.32
C TRP A 325 -17.97 3.19 20.70
N SER A 326 -19.01 2.35 20.79
CA SER A 326 -19.64 2.00 22.07
C SER A 326 -18.76 1.18 23.01
N THR A 327 -17.62 0.68 22.52
CA THR A 327 -16.63 -0.04 23.32
C THR A 327 -15.85 0.90 24.24
N PHE A 328 -15.78 2.20 23.93
CA PHE A 328 -15.20 3.19 24.83
C PHE A 328 -16.16 3.46 26.00
N SER A 329 -15.69 3.29 27.24
CA SER A 329 -16.49 3.56 28.44
C SER A 329 -16.98 5.01 28.53
N SER A 330 -16.23 5.95 27.95
CA SER A 330 -16.59 7.36 27.87
C SER A 330 -17.66 7.66 26.81
N PHE A 331 -17.87 6.78 25.83
CA PHE A 331 -18.90 6.90 24.79
C PHE A 331 -20.18 6.20 25.26
N GLN A 332 -21.17 6.98 25.67
CA GLN A 332 -22.40 6.48 26.30
C GLN A 332 -23.26 5.67 25.31
N ARG A 333 -23.00 4.36 25.13
CA ARG A 333 -23.55 3.45 24.09
C ARG A 333 -24.74 4.01 23.27
N THR A 334 -25.98 3.96 23.80
CA THR A 334 -27.18 4.43 23.07
C THR A 334 -27.25 5.96 22.94
N ARG A 335 -26.90 6.72 23.99
CA ARG A 335 -27.02 8.19 24.02
C ARG A 335 -25.98 8.87 23.12
N GLY A 336 -24.74 8.37 23.14
CA GLY A 336 -23.66 8.79 22.25
C GLY A 336 -24.01 8.53 20.78
N VAL A 337 -24.59 7.37 20.45
CA VAL A 337 -25.10 7.08 19.10
C VAL A 337 -26.14 8.12 18.68
N LEU A 338 -27.18 8.34 19.50
CA LEU A 338 -28.24 9.31 19.19
C LEU A 338 -27.70 10.73 19.01
N LYS A 339 -26.83 11.19 19.92
CA LYS A 339 -26.21 12.51 19.87
C LYS A 339 -25.38 12.70 18.60
N PHE A 340 -24.56 11.70 18.27
CA PHE A 340 -23.72 11.73 17.08
C PHE A 340 -24.57 11.78 15.80
N LEU A 341 -25.58 10.91 15.69
CA LEU A 341 -26.47 10.87 14.53
C LEU A 341 -27.31 12.14 14.39
N ALA A 342 -27.79 12.72 15.49
CA ALA A 342 -28.50 14.01 15.47
C ALA A 342 -27.60 15.13 14.95
N SER A 343 -26.34 15.18 15.40
CA SER A 343 -25.34 16.14 14.91
C SER A 343 -25.04 15.95 13.42
N ALA A 344 -24.93 14.70 12.96
CA ALA A 344 -24.75 14.37 11.55
C ALA A 344 -25.95 14.78 10.68
N LEU A 345 -27.19 14.53 11.14
CA LEU A 345 -28.40 14.94 10.42
C LEU A 345 -28.48 16.45 10.28
N ARG A 346 -28.18 17.19 11.35
CA ARG A 346 -28.18 18.65 11.34
C ARG A 346 -27.17 19.20 10.33
N ASP A 347 -25.92 18.75 10.39
CA ASP A 347 -24.87 19.16 9.45
C ASP A 347 -25.24 18.85 7.99
N LEU A 348 -25.75 17.64 7.72
CA LEU A 348 -26.17 17.24 6.37
C LEU A 348 -27.35 18.07 5.86
N TYR A 349 -28.29 18.41 6.74
CA TYR A 349 -29.45 19.24 6.41
C TYR A 349 -29.07 20.70 6.17
N GLU A 350 -28.25 21.30 7.03
CA GLU A 350 -27.78 22.70 6.88
C GLU A 350 -26.97 22.88 5.59
N ARG A 351 -26.12 21.90 5.24
CA ARG A 351 -25.35 21.92 3.98
C ARG A 351 -26.15 21.48 2.75
N GLN A 352 -27.42 21.07 2.92
CA GLN A 352 -28.29 20.56 1.86
C GLN A 352 -27.62 19.46 1.02
N VAL A 353 -26.91 18.53 1.67
CA VAL A 353 -26.18 17.46 0.97
C VAL A 353 -27.15 16.56 0.20
N ASN A 354 -27.11 16.64 -1.13
CA ASN A 354 -28.00 15.91 -2.00
C ASN A 354 -27.57 14.44 -2.13
N THR A 355 -28.01 13.61 -1.17
CA THR A 355 -27.83 12.16 -1.20
C THR A 355 -29.12 11.45 -0.82
N PRO A 356 -29.49 10.33 -1.48
CA PRO A 356 -30.68 9.55 -1.12
C PRO A 356 -30.49 8.71 0.16
N LEU A 357 -29.24 8.40 0.52
CA LEU A 357 -28.87 7.59 1.68
C LEU A 357 -27.62 8.16 2.36
N ILE A 358 -27.59 8.17 3.69
CA ILE A 358 -26.47 8.70 4.47
C ILE A 358 -25.45 7.58 4.71
N LEU A 359 -24.30 7.69 4.04
CA LEU A 359 -23.16 6.77 4.14
C LEU A 359 -22.11 7.33 5.11
N PRO A 360 -21.18 6.51 5.63
CA PRO A 360 -20.04 6.99 6.42
C PRO A 360 -19.23 8.08 5.71
N ALA A 361 -19.10 7.98 4.38
CA ALA A 361 -18.42 8.97 3.55
C ALA A 361 -19.04 10.38 3.57
N HIS A 362 -20.29 10.52 4.00
CA HIS A 362 -20.98 11.81 4.07
C HIS A 362 -20.78 12.55 5.40
N LEU A 363 -20.23 11.87 6.41
CA LEU A 363 -19.94 12.48 7.72
C LEU A 363 -18.95 13.65 7.55
N ASN A 364 -19.12 14.71 8.33
CA ASN A 364 -18.30 15.91 8.20
C ASN A 364 -17.38 16.09 9.40
N LEU A 365 -16.10 15.74 9.24
CA LEU A 365 -15.07 15.97 10.27
C LEU A 365 -14.66 17.44 10.40
N GLU A 366 -15.11 18.34 9.51
CA GLU A 366 -14.94 19.79 9.69
C GLU A 366 -15.98 20.37 10.66
N TYR A 367 -17.14 19.72 10.79
CA TYR A 367 -18.19 20.15 11.69
C TYR A 367 -17.78 19.94 13.14
N ALA A 368 -17.75 21.03 13.93
CA ALA A 368 -17.15 21.04 15.24
C ALA A 368 -17.78 20.02 16.21
N SER A 369 -19.11 19.89 16.22
CA SER A 369 -19.80 18.95 17.12
C SER A 369 -19.47 17.48 16.81
N ILE A 370 -19.39 17.10 15.53
CA ILE A 370 -18.99 15.75 15.12
C ILE A 370 -17.53 15.50 15.47
N ARG A 371 -16.64 16.45 15.11
CA ARG A 371 -15.20 16.33 15.38
C ARG A 371 -14.92 16.22 16.88
N GLN A 372 -15.48 17.10 17.69
CA GLN A 372 -15.25 17.13 19.14
C GLN A 372 -15.80 15.89 19.84
N GLU A 373 -16.97 15.40 19.43
CA GLU A 373 -17.52 14.15 19.99
C GLU A 373 -16.56 12.98 19.76
N LEU A 374 -16.01 12.81 18.55
CA LEU A 374 -15.04 11.74 18.29
C LEU A 374 -13.72 11.96 19.05
N LEU A 375 -13.14 13.15 18.97
CA LEU A 375 -11.85 13.48 19.60
C LEU A 375 -11.86 13.36 21.13
N ARG A 376 -13.02 13.55 21.78
CA ARG A 376 -13.18 13.34 23.22
C ARG A 376 -12.82 11.91 23.64
N HIS A 377 -12.99 10.93 22.77
CA HIS A 377 -12.74 9.52 23.08
C HIS A 377 -11.34 9.04 22.65
N ILE A 378 -10.84 9.55 21.53
CA ILE A 378 -9.56 9.09 20.92
C ILE A 378 -8.38 10.03 21.19
N GLY A 379 -8.65 11.24 21.69
CA GLY A 379 -7.65 12.26 22.02
C GLY A 379 -7.51 13.36 20.97
N ASN A 380 -7.22 14.58 21.44
CA ASN A 380 -7.02 15.78 20.62
C ASN A 380 -5.88 15.71 19.56
N PRO A 381 -4.80 14.93 19.71
CA PRO A 381 -3.76 14.86 18.68
C PRO A 381 -4.27 14.45 17.28
N TYR A 382 -5.39 13.71 17.20
CA TYR A 382 -6.01 13.35 15.94
C TYR A 382 -6.63 14.55 15.19
N ALA A 383 -6.81 15.71 15.83
CA ALA A 383 -7.20 16.93 15.13
C ALA A 383 -6.19 17.31 14.04
N GLY A 384 -4.89 17.11 14.31
CA GLY A 384 -3.81 17.33 13.34
C GLY A 384 -3.94 16.37 12.15
N VAL A 385 -4.20 15.09 12.42
CA VAL A 385 -4.43 14.06 11.39
C VAL A 385 -5.60 14.42 10.49
N ILE A 386 -6.73 14.83 11.09
CA ILE A 386 -7.91 15.28 10.34
C ILE A 386 -7.54 16.46 9.44
N SER A 387 -6.92 17.50 9.98
CA SER A 387 -6.60 18.72 9.23
C SER A 387 -5.61 18.51 8.08
N GLN A 388 -4.67 17.56 8.25
CA GLN A 388 -3.60 17.33 7.30
C GLN A 388 -4.01 16.37 6.19
N ASP A 389 -4.73 15.30 6.52
CA ASP A 389 -4.98 14.20 5.59
C ASP A 389 -6.43 14.08 5.14
N ILE A 390 -7.41 14.43 5.98
CA ILE A 390 -8.81 14.02 5.76
C ILE A 390 -9.70 15.20 5.36
N ALA A 391 -9.70 16.27 6.15
CA ALA A 391 -10.67 17.35 6.05
C ALA A 391 -10.02 18.72 6.29
N GLY A 392 -10.45 19.74 5.55
CA GLY A 392 -9.82 21.06 5.47
C GLY A 392 -9.36 21.40 4.05
N ALA A 393 -9.31 22.69 3.72
CA ALA A 393 -9.03 23.17 2.35
C ALA A 393 -7.67 22.69 1.78
N GLY A 394 -6.68 22.46 2.66
CA GLY A 394 -5.35 21.99 2.28
C GLY A 394 -5.13 20.48 2.45
N ALA A 395 -6.12 19.72 2.91
CA ALA A 395 -5.95 18.32 3.28
C ALA A 395 -5.61 17.43 2.07
N ASN A 396 -4.77 16.42 2.28
CA ASN A 396 -4.29 15.54 1.20
C ASN A 396 -5.43 14.83 0.44
N ALA A 397 -6.48 14.36 1.14
CA ALA A 397 -7.63 13.73 0.50
C ALA A 397 -8.42 14.70 -0.40
N VAL A 398 -8.57 15.97 0.01
CA VAL A 398 -9.24 17.02 -0.78
C VAL A 398 -8.44 17.32 -2.06
N GLN A 399 -7.12 17.32 -1.98
CA GLN A 399 -6.28 17.47 -3.16
C GLN A 399 -6.39 16.27 -4.11
N ILE A 400 -6.54 15.05 -3.58
CA ILE A 400 -6.77 13.86 -4.42
C ILE A 400 -8.11 13.95 -5.15
N ASP A 401 -9.17 14.42 -4.48
CA ASP A 401 -10.46 14.64 -5.14
C ASP A 401 -10.33 15.56 -6.36
N GLN A 402 -9.53 16.62 -6.28
CA GLN A 402 -9.25 17.50 -7.41
C GLN A 402 -8.46 16.79 -8.54
N GLN A 403 -7.57 15.87 -8.19
CA GLN A 403 -6.77 15.09 -9.14
C GLN A 403 -7.55 13.99 -9.86
N LEU A 404 -8.69 13.55 -9.32
CA LEU A 404 -9.60 12.58 -9.97
C LEU A 404 -10.33 13.17 -11.19
N GLY A 405 -10.28 14.49 -11.37
CA GLY A 405 -10.88 15.20 -12.51
C GLY A 405 -12.17 15.93 -12.16
N ALA A 406 -12.57 16.86 -13.03
CA ALA A 406 -13.67 17.80 -12.76
C ALA A 406 -15.04 17.11 -12.57
N GLU A 407 -15.24 15.93 -13.17
CA GLU A 407 -16.47 15.14 -13.04
C GLU A 407 -16.61 14.52 -11.64
N TYR A 408 -15.51 14.06 -11.05
CA TYR A 408 -15.50 13.33 -9.77
C TYR A 408 -15.13 14.22 -8.57
N ALA A 409 -14.48 15.36 -8.77
CA ALA A 409 -14.13 16.26 -7.67
C ALA A 409 -15.32 16.68 -6.78
N PRO A 410 -16.52 17.03 -7.33
CA PRO A 410 -17.69 17.35 -6.51
C PRO A 410 -18.23 16.16 -5.70
N MET A 411 -17.90 14.94 -6.12
CA MET A 411 -18.34 13.71 -5.48
C MET A 411 -17.59 13.41 -4.17
N ARG A 412 -16.43 14.06 -3.93
CA ARG A 412 -15.60 13.94 -2.73
C ARG A 412 -15.29 12.48 -2.35
N ILE A 413 -14.91 11.66 -3.33
CA ILE A 413 -14.68 10.23 -3.17
C ILE A 413 -13.51 9.95 -2.24
N ALA A 414 -12.37 10.62 -2.45
CA ALA A 414 -11.17 10.45 -1.64
C ALA A 414 -11.37 11.00 -0.22
N SER A 415 -11.98 12.18 -0.06
CA SER A 415 -12.35 12.71 1.25
C SER A 415 -13.33 11.79 2.00
N GLY A 416 -14.30 11.22 1.27
CA GLY A 416 -15.30 10.29 1.80
C GLY A 416 -14.67 8.97 2.25
N LEU A 417 -13.77 8.39 1.46
CA LEU A 417 -12.97 7.23 1.83
C LEU A 417 -12.14 7.51 3.09
N ALA A 418 -11.40 8.62 3.11
CA ALA A 418 -10.59 9.01 4.26
C ALA A 418 -11.45 9.19 5.53
N THR A 419 -12.63 9.79 5.39
CA THR A 419 -13.60 9.93 6.49
C THR A 419 -14.10 8.57 6.99
N ALA A 420 -14.46 7.66 6.08
CA ALA A 420 -14.91 6.31 6.43
C ALA A 420 -13.80 5.50 7.11
N ILE A 421 -12.56 5.59 6.62
CA ILE A 421 -11.39 4.97 7.25
C ILE A 421 -11.21 5.51 8.67
N PHE A 422 -11.20 6.84 8.84
CA PHE A 422 -11.06 7.45 10.16
C PHE A 422 -12.17 7.01 11.12
N PHE A 423 -13.42 7.02 10.65
CA PHE A 423 -14.56 6.60 11.45
C PHE A 423 -14.50 5.12 11.88
N GLY A 424 -13.89 4.28 11.04
CA GLY A 424 -13.60 2.88 11.36
C GLY A 424 -12.27 2.63 12.09
N SER A 425 -11.40 3.62 12.25
CA SER A 425 -10.04 3.39 12.77
C SER A 425 -9.97 3.15 14.27
N PHE A 426 -11.09 3.23 15.01
CA PHE A 426 -11.05 3.27 16.47
C PHE A 426 -12.01 2.26 17.10
N SER A 427 -11.48 1.48 18.04
CA SER A 427 -12.20 0.57 18.93
C SER A 427 -11.38 0.41 20.21
N ALA A 428 -12.02 0.27 21.36
CA ALA A 428 -11.35 -0.13 22.60
C ALA A 428 -11.10 -1.65 22.66
N GLY A 429 -11.63 -2.42 21.69
CA GLY A 429 -11.38 -3.85 21.52
C GLY A 429 -10.23 -4.16 20.54
N GLU A 430 -10.11 -5.43 20.15
CA GLU A 430 -8.95 -5.93 19.39
C GLU A 430 -8.96 -5.60 17.89
N GLN A 431 -10.13 -5.36 17.28
CA GLN A 431 -10.20 -5.05 15.84
C GLN A 431 -10.16 -3.54 15.57
N VAL A 432 -9.05 -3.12 14.97
CA VAL A 432 -8.79 -1.74 14.54
C VAL A 432 -8.58 -1.71 13.02
N GLY A 433 -9.24 -0.76 12.34
CA GLY A 433 -9.13 -0.56 10.90
C GLY A 433 -10.28 -1.17 10.09
N VAL A 434 -10.34 -0.83 8.81
CA VAL A 434 -11.41 -1.23 7.89
C VAL A 434 -10.83 -1.89 6.66
N THR A 435 -11.57 -2.86 6.12
CA THR A 435 -11.19 -3.58 4.90
C THR A 435 -11.63 -2.83 3.65
N GLU A 436 -11.01 -3.13 2.50
CA GLU A 436 -11.43 -2.53 1.23
C GLU A 436 -12.90 -2.82 0.86
N PRO A 437 -13.44 -4.05 1.03
CA PRO A 437 -14.87 -4.31 0.82
C PRO A 437 -15.77 -3.43 1.70
N GLU A 438 -15.45 -3.25 2.99
CA GLU A 438 -16.18 -2.33 3.87
C GLU A 438 -16.11 -0.87 3.39
N LEU A 439 -14.96 -0.44 2.86
CA LEU A 439 -14.80 0.90 2.30
C LEU A 439 -15.62 1.12 1.03
N ARG A 440 -15.75 0.09 0.18
CA ARG A 440 -16.66 0.15 -0.96
C ARG A 440 -18.09 0.33 -0.47
N LEU A 441 -18.53 -0.44 0.53
CA LEU A 441 -19.86 -0.26 1.13
C LEU A 441 -20.07 1.17 1.70
N ALA A 442 -19.01 1.80 2.22
CA ALA A 442 -19.06 3.12 2.81
C ALA A 442 -19.18 4.30 1.82
N VAL A 443 -18.92 4.07 0.52
CA VAL A 443 -18.82 5.14 -0.49
C VAL A 443 -19.65 4.84 -1.75
N LEU A 444 -19.83 3.56 -2.07
CA LEU A 444 -20.47 3.11 -3.30
C LEU A 444 -21.93 3.57 -3.34
N ARG A 445 -22.29 4.21 -4.45
CA ARG A 445 -23.60 4.80 -4.69
C ARG A 445 -23.93 4.75 -6.18
N PRO A 446 -25.22 4.83 -6.56
CA PRO A 446 -25.60 4.87 -7.97
C PRO A 446 -24.87 5.98 -8.73
N ASN A 447 -24.45 5.68 -9.96
CA ASN A 447 -23.65 6.55 -10.85
C ASN A 447 -22.17 6.76 -10.46
N LEU A 448 -21.64 6.03 -9.48
CA LEU A 448 -20.21 6.00 -9.20
C LEU A 448 -19.57 4.71 -9.74
N PRO A 449 -18.66 4.77 -10.73
CA PRO A 449 -17.96 3.57 -11.22
C PRO A 449 -17.05 2.96 -10.14
N PRO A 450 -17.11 1.64 -9.87
CA PRO A 450 -16.29 1.00 -8.83
C PRO A 450 -14.78 1.17 -9.00
N ALA A 451 -14.29 1.26 -10.24
CA ALA A 451 -12.88 1.42 -10.55
C ALA A 451 -12.29 2.73 -9.98
N VAL A 452 -13.09 3.81 -9.91
CA VAL A 452 -12.67 5.10 -9.37
C VAL A 452 -12.41 5.01 -7.87
N ILE A 453 -13.12 4.14 -7.15
CA ILE A 453 -12.90 3.90 -5.72
C ILE A 453 -11.53 3.27 -5.48
N GLY A 454 -11.15 2.27 -6.30
CA GLY A 454 -9.84 1.63 -6.23
C GLY A 454 -8.70 2.60 -6.53
N ASP A 455 -8.83 3.42 -7.58
CA ASP A 455 -7.83 4.45 -7.91
C ASP A 455 -7.70 5.51 -6.80
N ALA A 456 -8.83 5.99 -6.27
CA ALA A 456 -8.83 6.93 -5.15
C ALA A 456 -8.15 6.32 -3.90
N LEU A 457 -8.47 5.07 -3.55
CA LEU A 457 -7.87 4.38 -2.41
C LEU A 457 -6.36 4.18 -2.59
N HIS A 458 -5.91 3.83 -3.80
CA HIS A 458 -4.49 3.71 -4.12
C HIS A 458 -3.75 5.05 -4.02
N LYS A 459 -4.34 6.14 -4.52
CA LYS A 459 -3.78 7.49 -4.34
C LYS A 459 -3.73 7.89 -2.86
N LEU A 460 -4.74 7.50 -2.07
CA LEU A 460 -4.76 7.78 -0.63
C LEU A 460 -3.58 7.11 0.08
N THR A 461 -3.32 5.82 -0.17
CA THR A 461 -2.20 5.10 0.48
C THR A 461 -0.83 5.64 0.11
N GLN A 462 -0.68 6.24 -1.08
CA GLN A 462 0.57 6.86 -1.51
C GLN A 462 0.81 8.26 -0.93
N LYS A 463 -0.26 9.05 -0.73
CA LYS A 463 -0.13 10.49 -0.45
C LYS A 463 -0.43 10.89 0.99
N LEU A 464 -1.32 10.18 1.68
CA LEU A 464 -1.66 10.50 3.08
C LEU A 464 -0.48 10.15 3.97
N TRP A 465 -0.33 10.92 5.05
CA TRP A 465 0.82 10.86 5.94
C TRP A 465 0.58 10.01 7.19
N TYR A 466 -0.67 9.86 7.59
CA TYR A 466 -1.10 9.18 8.81
C TYR A 466 -2.01 7.98 8.53
N LEU A 467 -2.25 7.68 7.26
CA LEU A 467 -2.95 6.47 6.82
C LEU A 467 -1.97 5.31 6.75
N HIS A 468 -2.32 4.23 7.45
CA HIS A 468 -1.61 2.96 7.45
C HIS A 468 -2.46 1.90 6.74
N SER A 469 -1.82 1.04 5.96
CA SER A 469 -2.42 -0.11 5.29
C SER A 469 -1.57 -1.33 5.62
N GLU A 470 -2.07 -2.21 6.49
CA GLU A 470 -1.36 -3.39 6.97
C GLU A 470 -2.27 -4.60 6.84
N SER A 471 -1.81 -5.67 6.20
CA SER A 471 -2.60 -6.91 6.03
C SER A 471 -4.02 -6.69 5.47
N GLY A 472 -4.20 -5.70 4.60
CA GLY A 472 -5.50 -5.37 3.98
C GLY A 472 -6.45 -4.53 4.87
N LEU A 473 -5.99 -4.10 6.04
CA LEU A 473 -6.72 -3.18 6.93
C LEU A 473 -6.17 -1.76 6.81
N TYR A 474 -7.08 -0.80 6.66
CA TYR A 474 -6.79 0.62 6.58
C TYR A 474 -7.15 1.30 7.90
N ALA A 475 -6.22 2.05 8.49
CA ALA A 475 -6.45 2.79 9.72
C ALA A 475 -5.61 4.06 9.80
N PHE A 476 -6.17 5.11 10.42
CA PHE A 476 -5.42 6.30 10.80
C PHE A 476 -4.74 6.11 12.16
N ARG A 477 -3.46 6.50 12.24
CA ARG A 477 -2.67 6.49 13.48
C ARG A 477 -2.02 7.85 13.70
N LEU A 478 -1.59 8.13 14.93
CA LEU A 478 -0.82 9.35 15.24
C LEU A 478 0.61 9.31 14.69
N THR A 479 1.13 8.11 14.44
CA THR A 479 2.47 7.92 13.88
C THR A 479 2.44 8.18 12.37
N PRO A 480 3.38 8.98 11.83
CA PRO A 480 3.61 9.09 10.41
C PRO A 480 3.86 7.71 9.76
N ASN A 481 3.36 7.50 8.55
CA ASN A 481 3.67 6.32 7.76
C ASN A 481 5.04 6.43 7.07
N LEU A 482 5.49 5.32 6.48
CA LEU A 482 6.78 5.25 5.79
C LEU A 482 6.95 6.30 4.69
N ASN A 483 5.88 6.68 3.98
CA ASN A 483 5.95 7.67 2.90
C ASN A 483 6.30 9.06 3.45
N LYS A 484 5.66 9.48 4.54
CA LYS A 484 6.00 10.75 5.21
C LYS A 484 7.42 10.72 5.77
N VAL A 485 7.80 9.63 6.45
CA VAL A 485 9.16 9.47 6.99
C VAL A 485 10.21 9.54 5.88
N LEU A 486 9.96 8.90 4.74
CA LEU A 486 10.85 8.95 3.57
C LEU A 486 10.99 10.37 3.02
N LEU A 487 9.88 11.10 2.86
CA LEU A 487 9.90 12.48 2.39
C LEU A 487 10.71 13.39 3.32
N GLU A 488 10.50 13.30 4.63
CA GLU A 488 11.27 14.08 5.63
C GLU A 488 12.77 13.75 5.56
N LYS A 489 13.13 12.47 5.37
CA LYS A 489 14.53 12.05 5.23
C LYS A 489 15.12 12.50 3.89
N GLU A 490 14.35 12.53 2.80
CA GLU A 490 14.77 13.09 1.52
C GLU A 490 15.06 14.59 1.63
N GLU A 491 14.22 15.37 2.31
CA GLU A 491 14.44 16.79 2.55
C GLU A 491 15.68 17.08 3.41
N GLN A 492 16.07 16.13 4.27
CA GLN A 492 17.28 16.21 5.09
C GLN A 492 18.57 15.83 4.34
N VAL A 493 18.48 15.28 3.11
CA VAL A 493 19.67 14.93 2.31
C VAL A 493 20.40 16.21 1.88
N ARG A 494 21.65 16.37 2.33
CA ARG A 494 22.48 17.52 1.96
C ARG A 494 22.91 17.42 0.50
N ALA A 495 22.95 18.56 -0.19
CA ALA A 495 23.36 18.62 -1.60
C ALA A 495 24.77 18.04 -1.84
N HIS A 496 25.70 18.24 -0.89
CA HIS A 496 27.05 17.69 -0.95
C HIS A 496 27.06 16.15 -0.93
N ASP A 497 26.30 15.54 -0.01
CA ASP A 497 26.23 14.08 0.14
C ASP A 497 25.61 13.44 -1.11
N LEU A 498 24.57 14.09 -1.67
CA LEU A 498 23.96 13.67 -2.94
C LEU A 498 24.96 13.73 -4.10
N ALA A 499 25.67 14.86 -4.25
CA ALA A 499 26.64 15.03 -5.33
C ALA A 499 27.78 14.01 -5.24
N GLN A 500 28.31 13.78 -4.02
CA GLN A 500 29.37 12.80 -3.80
C GLN A 500 28.88 11.39 -4.12
N ARG A 501 27.70 10.99 -3.63
CA ARG A 501 27.16 9.66 -3.88
C ARG A 501 26.90 9.40 -5.37
N VAL A 502 26.42 10.41 -6.11
CA VAL A 502 26.26 10.32 -7.58
C VAL A 502 27.62 10.12 -8.26
N ARG A 503 28.67 10.84 -7.84
CA ARG A 503 30.03 10.63 -8.36
C ARG A 503 30.53 9.22 -8.10
N ASP A 504 30.31 8.68 -6.90
CA ASP A 504 30.70 7.31 -6.56
C ASP A 504 30.01 6.27 -7.46
N GLU A 505 28.70 6.43 -7.70
CA GLU A 505 27.93 5.53 -8.59
C GLU A 505 28.42 5.58 -10.04
N VAL A 506 28.74 6.77 -10.55
CA VAL A 506 29.31 6.95 -11.90
C VAL A 506 30.71 6.35 -11.98
N GLN A 507 31.56 6.64 -11.00
CA GLN A 507 32.94 6.16 -10.96
C GLN A 507 33.02 4.63 -10.87
N ALA A 508 32.09 4.01 -10.14
CA ALA A 508 31.96 2.55 -10.05
C ALA A 508 31.59 1.90 -11.39
N ARG A 509 31.16 2.67 -12.41
CA ARG A 509 30.85 2.18 -13.77
C ARG A 509 31.96 2.46 -14.79
N ILE A 510 33.08 3.05 -14.37
CA ILE A 510 34.22 3.29 -15.26
C ILE A 510 35.12 2.05 -15.27
N GLY A 511 35.24 1.39 -16.44
CA GLY A 511 36.07 0.20 -16.64
C GLY A 511 37.54 0.55 -16.93
N ARG A 512 38.45 -0.42 -16.75
CA ARG A 512 39.92 -0.22 -16.86
C ARG A 512 40.58 -0.90 -18.06
N GLU A 513 39.80 -1.41 -19.01
CA GLU A 513 40.23 -2.56 -19.82
C GLU A 513 40.68 -2.21 -21.25
N SER A 514 40.65 -0.92 -21.66
CA SER A 514 41.05 -0.50 -23.03
C SER A 514 41.36 1.00 -23.18
N LEU A 515 40.85 1.86 -22.29
CA LEU A 515 41.16 3.28 -22.24
C LEU A 515 41.60 3.60 -20.80
N THR A 516 42.57 4.48 -20.62
CA THR A 516 42.96 5.01 -19.31
C THR A 516 41.85 5.94 -18.81
N PRO A 517 41.12 5.57 -17.74
CA PRO A 517 40.01 6.37 -17.27
C PRO A 517 40.49 7.54 -16.41
N LEU A 518 39.96 8.73 -16.68
CA LEU A 518 40.16 9.96 -15.90
C LEU A 518 38.79 10.47 -15.48
N ALA A 519 38.46 10.27 -14.20
CA ALA A 519 37.19 10.73 -13.64
C ALA A 519 37.32 12.16 -13.13
N PHE A 520 36.38 13.01 -13.54
CA PHE A 520 36.13 14.33 -12.98
C PHE A 520 37.37 15.27 -12.95
N PRO A 521 38.10 15.46 -14.07
CA PRO A 521 39.18 16.45 -14.09
C PRO A 521 38.61 17.86 -13.86
N ASN A 522 39.34 18.68 -13.11
CA ASN A 522 38.96 20.06 -12.84
C ASN A 522 39.47 21.01 -13.92
N ASN A 523 40.58 20.65 -14.58
CA ASN A 523 41.20 21.46 -15.62
C ASN A 523 41.95 20.60 -16.65
N SER A 524 42.39 21.22 -17.74
CA SER A 524 43.12 20.53 -18.83
C SER A 524 44.50 19.99 -18.42
N GLY A 525 45.09 20.48 -17.32
CA GLY A 525 46.35 20.00 -16.76
C GLY A 525 46.24 18.65 -16.05
N ASP A 526 45.04 18.27 -15.60
CA ASP A 526 44.78 16.96 -14.97
C ASP A 526 44.83 15.80 -15.98
N ILE A 527 44.90 16.10 -17.28
CA ILE A 527 44.88 15.12 -18.37
C ILE A 527 46.27 15.05 -19.03
N PRO A 528 47.02 13.96 -18.81
CA PRO A 528 48.35 13.78 -19.41
C PRO A 528 48.32 13.88 -20.95
N ASP A 529 49.33 14.48 -21.56
CA ASP A 529 49.50 14.54 -23.02
C ASP A 529 50.42 13.42 -23.49
N THR A 530 49.88 12.19 -23.52
CA THR A 530 50.59 10.95 -23.89
C THR A 530 49.87 10.21 -25.01
N LYS A 531 50.51 9.21 -25.62
CA LYS A 531 49.93 8.35 -26.66
C LYS A 531 48.86 7.37 -26.16
N GLU A 532 48.68 7.24 -24.84
CA GLU A 532 47.65 6.39 -24.25
C GLU A 532 46.25 6.93 -24.57
N LEU A 533 45.33 6.07 -24.95
CA LEU A 533 43.93 6.43 -25.17
C LEU A 533 43.25 6.69 -23.82
N LYS A 534 42.62 7.85 -23.63
CA LYS A 534 42.09 8.34 -22.34
C LYS A 534 40.59 8.59 -22.42
N LEU A 535 39.84 7.95 -21.53
CA LEU A 535 38.42 8.28 -21.33
C LEU A 535 38.29 9.28 -20.19
N ILE A 536 37.90 10.50 -20.52
CA ILE A 536 37.65 11.59 -19.59
C ILE A 536 36.15 11.62 -19.29
N VAL A 537 35.77 11.33 -18.05
CA VAL A 537 34.36 11.40 -17.61
C VAL A 537 34.16 12.72 -16.87
N LEU A 538 33.31 13.60 -17.39
CA LEU A 538 33.07 14.92 -16.79
C LEU A 538 32.35 14.81 -15.45
N ALA A 539 32.50 15.84 -14.61
CA ALA A 539 31.74 15.93 -13.37
C ALA A 539 30.24 16.12 -13.67
N PRO A 540 29.32 15.67 -12.78
CA PRO A 540 27.86 15.76 -13.00
C PRO A 540 27.35 17.18 -13.31
N GLU A 541 28.09 18.21 -12.91
CA GLU A 541 27.75 19.61 -13.12
C GLU A 541 27.95 20.07 -14.58
N HIS A 542 28.79 19.36 -15.35
CA HIS A 542 29.11 19.69 -16.74
C HIS A 542 28.17 19.00 -17.73
N LEU A 543 26.92 19.46 -17.78
CA LEU A 543 25.87 18.90 -18.64
C LEU A 543 26.15 19.14 -20.12
N PHE A 544 25.83 18.15 -20.96
CA PHE A 544 25.81 18.30 -22.42
C PHE A 544 24.86 19.42 -22.87
N GLY A 545 25.25 20.17 -23.92
CA GLY A 545 24.47 21.27 -24.51
C GLY A 545 24.53 22.60 -23.76
N ARG A 546 25.37 22.72 -22.71
CA ARG A 546 25.66 23.99 -22.03
C ARG A 546 26.92 24.63 -22.63
N SER A 547 26.90 25.94 -22.85
CA SER A 547 28.02 26.70 -23.42
C SER A 547 29.31 26.58 -22.60
N GLU A 548 29.18 26.56 -21.26
CA GLU A 548 30.30 26.42 -20.34
C GLU A 548 30.93 25.02 -20.45
N THR A 549 30.10 23.98 -20.59
CA THR A 549 30.57 22.61 -20.82
C THR A 549 31.26 22.50 -22.17
N GLU A 550 30.71 23.09 -23.24
CA GLU A 550 31.34 23.05 -24.57
C GLU A 550 32.71 23.75 -24.57
N ALA A 551 32.81 24.91 -23.93
CA ALA A 551 34.07 25.63 -23.76
C ALA A 551 35.09 24.79 -22.98
N PHE A 552 34.66 24.18 -21.87
CA PHE A 552 35.51 23.32 -21.05
C PHE A 552 35.99 22.08 -21.81
N VAL A 553 35.10 21.37 -22.51
CA VAL A 553 35.44 20.21 -23.35
C VAL A 553 36.42 20.62 -24.46
N GLY A 554 36.20 21.77 -25.09
CA GLY A 554 37.14 22.35 -26.05
C GLY A 554 38.53 22.58 -25.44
N GLU A 555 38.60 23.10 -24.21
CA GLU A 555 39.84 23.26 -23.47
C GLU A 555 40.53 21.91 -23.21
N LEU A 556 39.80 20.92 -22.68
CA LEU A 556 40.34 19.58 -22.36
C LEU A 556 40.93 18.90 -23.61
N LEU A 557 40.27 19.06 -24.76
CA LEU A 557 40.67 18.44 -26.03
C LEU A 557 41.82 19.19 -26.76
N THR A 558 42.02 20.48 -26.49
CA THR A 558 43.01 21.31 -27.21
C THR A 558 44.20 21.73 -26.39
N ARG A 559 44.13 21.66 -25.05
CA ARG A 559 45.19 22.08 -24.12
C ARG A 559 45.59 20.96 -23.15
N ALA A 560 46.84 21.04 -22.68
CA ALA A 560 47.38 20.26 -21.58
C ALA A 560 48.02 21.28 -20.60
N GLY A 561 47.19 21.85 -19.73
CA GLY A 561 47.53 23.03 -18.93
C GLY A 561 47.81 24.24 -19.81
N ASP A 562 48.99 24.85 -19.66
CA ASP A 562 49.37 26.04 -20.43
C ASP A 562 49.80 25.73 -21.87
N LYS A 563 50.07 24.47 -22.19
CA LYS A 563 50.60 24.05 -23.51
C LYS A 563 49.48 23.55 -24.42
N PRO A 564 49.58 23.77 -25.75
CA PRO A 564 48.68 23.13 -26.69
C PRO A 564 48.86 21.61 -26.65
N ARG A 565 47.75 20.87 -26.65
CA ARG A 565 47.73 19.41 -26.65
C ARG A 565 48.22 18.89 -28.00
N VAL A 566 49.22 18.01 -27.95
CA VAL A 566 49.85 17.37 -29.11
C VAL A 566 49.09 16.11 -29.50
N TYR A 567 48.76 15.23 -28.55
CA TYR A 567 48.11 13.94 -28.84
C TYR A 567 46.58 14.03 -28.74
N ARG A 568 45.96 14.90 -29.54
CA ARG A 568 44.52 15.19 -29.48
C ARG A 568 43.63 13.99 -29.81
N ALA A 569 44.10 13.08 -30.67
CA ALA A 569 43.33 11.90 -31.08
C ALA A 569 43.21 10.84 -29.95
N THR A 570 43.85 11.08 -28.80
CA THR A 570 43.83 10.16 -27.65
C THR A 570 42.78 10.50 -26.60
N CYS A 571 42.08 11.64 -26.70
CA CYS A 571 41.17 12.10 -25.66
C CYS A 571 39.71 11.90 -26.06
N PHE A 572 38.97 11.16 -25.22
CA PHE A 572 37.55 10.87 -25.37
C PHE A 572 36.82 11.49 -24.19
N VAL A 573 35.94 12.48 -24.41
CA VAL A 573 35.27 13.15 -23.29
C VAL A 573 33.81 12.70 -23.21
N LEU A 574 33.36 12.25 -22.03
CA LEU A 574 32.01 11.75 -21.80
C LEU A 574 31.25 12.69 -20.86
N ALA A 575 30.15 13.26 -21.35
CA ALA A 575 29.31 14.19 -20.63
C ALA A 575 27.94 13.60 -20.25
N PRO A 576 27.35 14.03 -19.12
CA PRO A 576 26.02 13.63 -18.71
C PRO A 576 24.91 14.31 -19.52
N ASP A 577 23.83 13.57 -19.73
CA ASP A 577 22.54 14.06 -20.19
C ASP A 577 21.72 14.61 -19.02
N ALA A 578 21.10 15.78 -19.20
CA ALA A 578 20.40 16.48 -18.11
C ALA A 578 19.22 15.67 -17.53
N ASN A 579 18.37 15.09 -18.38
CA ASN A 579 17.15 14.41 -17.94
C ASN A 579 17.48 13.07 -17.26
N GLU A 580 18.42 12.32 -17.83
CA GLU A 580 18.85 11.05 -17.27
C GLU A 580 19.63 11.24 -15.96
N LEU A 581 20.43 12.30 -15.86
CA LEU A 581 21.13 12.65 -14.62
C LEU A 581 20.15 13.03 -13.51
N GLU A 582 19.07 13.78 -13.81
CA GLU A 582 18.03 14.10 -12.84
C GLU A 582 17.35 12.83 -12.29
N GLN A 583 17.08 11.84 -13.16
CA GLN A 583 16.55 10.55 -12.74
C GLN A 583 17.51 9.80 -11.81
N LEU A 584 18.81 9.77 -12.15
CA LEU A 584 19.84 9.19 -11.30
C LEU A 584 19.89 9.90 -9.94
N GLN A 585 19.94 11.23 -9.93
CA GLN A 585 19.96 12.05 -8.71
C GLN A 585 18.75 11.79 -7.82
N ARG A 586 17.53 11.73 -8.40
CA ARG A 586 16.31 11.43 -7.65
C ARG A 586 16.39 10.05 -7.00
N ARG A 587 16.85 9.03 -7.72
CA ARG A 587 16.99 7.66 -7.19
C ARG A 587 18.08 7.56 -6.12
N VAL A 588 19.20 8.27 -6.29
CA VAL A 588 20.25 8.34 -5.26
C VAL A 588 19.76 9.07 -4.01
N LYS A 589 19.01 10.17 -4.15
CA LYS A 589 18.40 10.89 -3.03
C LYS A 589 17.45 9.98 -2.23
N GLN A 590 16.61 9.23 -2.92
CA GLN A 590 15.75 8.19 -2.33
C GLN A 590 16.56 7.13 -1.58
N LEU A 591 17.64 6.62 -2.18
CA LEU A 591 18.51 5.63 -1.55
C LEU A 591 19.12 6.17 -0.26
N LEU A 592 19.67 7.40 -0.29
CA LEU A 592 20.27 8.02 0.89
C LEU A 592 19.25 8.19 2.03
N ALA A 593 18.01 8.58 1.70
CA ALA A 593 16.94 8.71 2.67
C ALA A 593 16.56 7.34 3.28
N LEU A 594 16.40 6.29 2.46
CA LEU A 594 16.12 4.94 2.93
C LEU A 594 17.25 4.35 3.78
N GLU A 595 18.51 4.57 3.39
CA GLU A 595 19.67 4.17 4.19
C GLU A 595 19.72 4.93 5.53
N ALA A 596 19.32 6.20 5.56
CA ALA A 596 19.21 6.96 6.80
C ALA A 596 18.11 6.41 7.72
N ILE A 597 16.98 5.95 7.18
CA ILE A 597 15.94 5.24 7.94
C ILE A 597 16.51 3.93 8.51
N GLN A 598 17.22 3.15 7.69
CA GLN A 598 17.79 1.87 8.10
C GLN A 598 18.87 2.01 9.20
N ARG A 599 19.63 3.12 9.20
CA ARG A 599 20.66 3.41 10.22
C ARG A 599 20.07 3.94 11.53
N ASP A 600 18.89 4.57 11.49
CA ASP A 600 18.21 5.13 12.67
C ASP A 600 17.47 4.03 13.44
N GLN A 601 18.15 3.39 14.41
CA GLN A 601 17.59 2.26 15.15
C GLN A 601 16.27 2.58 15.87
N LYS A 602 16.10 3.79 16.42
CA LYS A 602 14.88 4.17 17.12
C LYS A 602 13.70 4.25 16.16
N LEU A 603 13.92 4.91 15.02
CA LEU A 603 12.91 5.00 13.97
C LEU A 603 12.59 3.62 13.39
N LEU A 604 13.60 2.81 13.10
CA LEU A 604 13.42 1.48 12.53
C LEU A 604 12.64 0.54 13.47
N GLN A 605 12.86 0.66 14.79
CA GLN A 605 12.08 -0.09 15.80
C GLN A 605 10.62 0.35 15.88
N SER A 606 10.30 1.59 15.51
CA SER A 606 8.93 2.11 15.51
C SER A 606 8.10 1.70 14.28
N LEU A 607 8.75 1.21 13.22
CA LEU A 607 8.08 0.75 12.00
C LEU A 607 7.53 -0.67 12.15
N SER A 608 6.49 -0.99 11.39
CA SER A 608 5.95 -2.36 11.29
C SER A 608 6.94 -3.30 10.60
N ASP A 609 6.78 -4.61 10.76
CA ASP A 609 7.64 -5.57 10.08
C ASP A 609 7.45 -5.54 8.56
N GLU A 610 6.24 -5.23 8.08
CA GLU A 610 5.94 -5.01 6.66
C GLU A 610 6.68 -3.76 6.11
N ASP A 611 6.71 -2.67 6.88
CA ASP A 611 7.47 -1.46 6.52
C ASP A 611 8.98 -1.72 6.50
N LYS A 612 9.53 -2.49 7.45
CA LYS A 612 10.95 -2.87 7.47
C LYS A 612 11.35 -3.69 6.24
N HIS A 613 10.50 -4.63 5.82
CA HIS A 613 10.69 -5.38 4.58
C HIS A 613 10.59 -4.46 3.37
N THR A 614 9.64 -3.52 3.36
CA THR A 614 9.48 -2.52 2.29
C THR A 614 10.72 -1.64 2.14
N VAL A 615 11.30 -1.14 3.25
CA VAL A 615 12.55 -0.37 3.23
C VAL A 615 13.68 -1.19 2.62
N SER A 616 13.89 -2.42 3.09
CA SER A 616 14.98 -3.29 2.62
C SER A 616 14.80 -3.67 1.14
N GLY A 617 13.57 -3.96 0.72
CA GLY A 617 13.22 -4.24 -0.67
C GLY A 617 13.49 -3.06 -1.60
N ARG A 618 13.04 -1.84 -1.23
CA ARG A 618 13.28 -0.62 -2.02
C ARG A 618 14.76 -0.27 -2.11
N ILE A 619 15.55 -0.47 -1.04
CA ILE A 619 17.01 -0.27 -1.09
C ILE A 619 17.65 -1.21 -2.12
N SER A 620 17.28 -2.50 -2.10
CA SER A 620 17.80 -3.49 -3.05
C SER A 620 17.40 -3.16 -4.49
N GLU A 621 16.12 -2.82 -4.71
CA GLU A 621 15.57 -2.40 -6.01
C GLU A 621 16.36 -1.21 -6.58
N ILE A 622 16.53 -0.14 -5.80
CA ILE A 622 17.24 1.05 -6.25
C ILE A 622 18.69 0.72 -6.54
N ARG A 623 19.40 0.00 -5.66
CA ARG A 623 20.80 -0.39 -5.88
C ARG A 623 20.98 -1.22 -7.16
N ASN A 624 20.04 -2.09 -7.50
CA ASN A 624 20.08 -2.86 -8.74
C ASN A 624 19.81 -2.00 -9.98
N ALA A 625 19.06 -0.90 -9.85
CA ALA A 625 18.76 0.02 -10.94
C ALA A 625 19.86 1.08 -11.18
N LEU A 626 20.61 1.47 -10.15
CA LEU A 626 21.63 2.54 -10.22
C LEU A 626 22.69 2.32 -11.32
N PRO A 627 23.24 1.10 -11.54
CA PRO A 627 24.20 0.86 -12.60
C PRO A 627 23.69 1.29 -13.98
N GLN A 628 22.45 0.94 -14.30
CA GLN A 628 21.87 1.26 -15.60
C GLN A 628 21.57 2.76 -15.73
N LEU A 629 21.11 3.40 -14.66
CA LEU A 629 20.86 4.84 -14.62
C LEU A 629 22.16 5.65 -14.80
N ALA A 630 23.26 5.21 -14.18
CA ALA A 630 24.57 5.84 -14.35
C ALA A 630 25.09 5.71 -15.79
N LEU A 631 24.92 4.54 -16.41
CA LEU A 631 25.24 4.33 -17.83
C LEU A 631 24.34 5.17 -18.75
N SER A 632 23.04 5.29 -18.48
CA SER A 632 22.12 6.12 -19.25
C SER A 632 22.43 7.61 -19.12
N ALA A 633 22.83 8.05 -17.92
CA ALA A 633 23.19 9.43 -17.66
C ALA A 633 24.41 9.86 -18.48
N TYR A 634 25.47 9.04 -18.54
CA TYR A 634 26.71 9.37 -19.26
C TYR A 634 26.73 8.75 -20.65
N ARG A 635 26.15 9.47 -21.62
CA ARG A 635 25.95 8.98 -22.99
C ARG A 635 26.42 9.91 -24.11
N HIS A 636 26.91 11.11 -23.80
CA HIS A 636 27.33 12.08 -24.81
C HIS A 636 28.86 12.09 -24.92
N LEU A 637 29.37 11.52 -26.01
CA LEU A 637 30.80 11.38 -26.28
C LEU A 637 31.30 12.52 -27.18
N ALA A 638 32.30 13.27 -26.74
CA ALA A 638 32.98 14.32 -27.49
C ALA A 638 34.38 13.90 -27.94
N LEU A 639 34.72 14.26 -29.17
CA LEU A 639 36.01 14.04 -29.83
C LEU A 639 36.45 15.33 -30.53
N TRP A 640 37.77 15.55 -30.67
CA TRP A 640 38.28 16.60 -31.57
C TRP A 640 38.41 16.02 -32.98
N ARG A 641 37.65 16.51 -33.97
CA ARG A 641 37.76 16.10 -35.37
C ARG A 641 37.44 17.27 -36.29
N GLU A 642 38.04 17.29 -37.48
CA GLU A 642 37.77 18.34 -38.49
C GLU A 642 37.95 19.79 -37.94
N ASN A 643 38.90 19.98 -37.02
CA ASN A 643 39.17 21.24 -36.31
C ASN A 643 38.01 21.75 -35.42
N ALA A 644 37.12 20.87 -34.97
CA ALA A 644 36.05 21.20 -34.04
C ALA A 644 35.81 20.07 -33.02
N VAL A 645 35.06 20.38 -31.96
CA VAL A 645 34.50 19.37 -31.07
C VAL A 645 33.28 18.75 -31.74
N GLN A 646 33.28 17.43 -31.92
CA GLN A 646 32.15 16.67 -32.44
C GLN A 646 31.55 15.80 -31.33
N TRP A 647 30.22 15.81 -31.23
CA TRP A 647 29.46 15.07 -30.23
C TRP A 647 28.70 13.88 -30.83
N PHE A 648 28.71 12.77 -30.10
CA PHE A 648 28.06 11.52 -30.46
C PHE A 648 27.21 11.02 -29.31
N ASN A 649 26.02 10.49 -29.62
CA ASN A 649 25.13 9.92 -28.62
C ASN A 649 25.28 8.38 -28.61
N LEU A 650 25.71 7.84 -27.48
CA LEU A 650 25.92 6.40 -27.26
C LEU A 650 24.61 5.61 -27.07
N GLY A 651 23.45 6.29 -27.10
CA GLY A 651 22.14 5.70 -26.91
C GLY A 651 21.86 5.25 -25.48
N ILE A 652 20.77 4.48 -25.31
CA ILE A 652 20.40 3.87 -24.03
C ILE A 652 21.06 2.48 -23.94
N PRO A 653 21.65 2.12 -22.78
CA PRO A 653 22.27 0.81 -22.60
C PRO A 653 21.26 -0.33 -22.73
N THR A 654 21.68 -1.46 -23.30
CA THR A 654 20.84 -2.67 -23.41
C THR A 654 20.72 -3.35 -22.05
N ALA A 655 19.49 -3.65 -21.62
CA ALA A 655 19.24 -4.30 -20.33
C ALA A 655 19.92 -5.69 -20.25
N GLY A 656 20.51 -6.00 -19.09
CA GLY A 656 21.04 -7.33 -18.77
C GLY A 656 22.51 -7.59 -19.17
N ARG A 657 23.19 -6.66 -19.85
CA ARG A 657 24.64 -6.77 -20.07
C ARG A 657 25.41 -6.04 -18.96
N GLN A 658 26.46 -6.68 -18.44
CA GLN A 658 27.42 -6.01 -17.56
C GLN A 658 28.37 -5.16 -18.41
N GLU A 659 27.93 -3.96 -18.78
CA GLU A 659 28.74 -2.99 -19.50
C GLU A 659 29.27 -1.90 -18.55
N THR A 660 30.43 -1.34 -18.90
CA THR A 660 31.03 -0.17 -18.26
C THR A 660 30.95 1.04 -19.20
N LEU A 661 31.10 2.26 -18.67
CA LEU A 661 31.20 3.47 -19.51
C LEU A 661 32.33 3.32 -20.54
N THR A 662 33.46 2.75 -20.12
CA THR A 662 34.61 2.46 -20.98
C THR A 662 34.28 1.50 -22.10
N SER A 663 33.65 0.35 -21.80
CA SER A 663 33.29 -0.63 -22.83
C SER A 663 32.26 -0.05 -23.80
N ARG A 664 31.35 0.79 -23.34
CA ARG A 664 30.36 1.45 -24.21
C ARG A 664 31.00 2.41 -25.21
N VAL A 665 31.95 3.22 -24.75
CA VAL A 665 32.73 4.11 -25.63
C VAL A 665 33.53 3.30 -26.63
N VAL A 666 34.26 2.27 -26.18
CA VAL A 666 35.06 1.41 -27.07
C VAL A 666 34.20 0.69 -28.12
N ASN A 667 33.07 0.12 -27.70
CA ASN A 667 32.15 -0.55 -28.61
C ASN A 667 31.57 0.43 -29.65
N PHE A 668 31.25 1.65 -29.25
CA PHE A 668 30.80 2.70 -30.16
C PHE A 668 31.89 3.06 -31.17
N LEU A 669 33.11 3.33 -30.69
CA LEU A 669 34.24 3.70 -31.55
C LEU A 669 34.59 2.60 -32.56
N ARG A 670 34.50 1.33 -32.17
CA ARG A 670 34.70 0.19 -33.08
C ARG A 670 33.55 0.06 -34.08
N LYS A 671 32.31 0.24 -33.64
CA LYS A 671 31.13 0.15 -34.51
C LYS A 671 31.11 1.24 -35.59
N GLU A 672 31.58 2.44 -35.26
CA GLU A 672 31.68 3.57 -36.20
C GLU A 672 33.01 3.58 -36.98
N ASP A 673 33.76 2.47 -36.98
CA ASP A 673 35.08 2.32 -37.63
C ASP A 673 36.11 3.42 -37.25
N MET A 674 35.94 4.06 -36.08
CA MET A 674 36.84 5.10 -35.57
C MET A 674 38.06 4.50 -34.87
N LEU A 675 37.87 3.44 -34.10
CA LEU A 675 38.94 2.69 -33.42
C LEU A 675 39.24 1.41 -34.19
N VAL A 676 40.45 1.33 -34.75
CA VAL A 676 40.85 0.23 -35.65
C VAL A 676 41.96 -0.63 -35.04
N SER A 677 41.81 -1.94 -35.20
CA SER A 677 42.83 -2.94 -34.85
C SER A 677 43.75 -3.28 -36.03
N ARG A 678 43.44 -2.79 -37.23
CA ARG A 678 44.25 -2.96 -38.45
C ARG A 678 44.12 -1.72 -39.34
N VAL A 679 45.26 -1.23 -39.82
CA VAL A 679 45.32 -0.14 -40.80
C VAL A 679 45.80 -0.69 -42.16
N SER A 680 45.32 -0.13 -43.28
CA SER A 680 45.85 -0.50 -44.59
C SER A 680 47.20 0.19 -44.86
N PRO A 681 48.18 -0.52 -45.44
CA PRO A 681 49.45 0.10 -45.80
C PRO A 681 49.29 1.32 -46.72
N GLN A 682 48.32 1.29 -47.64
CA GLN A 682 48.03 2.41 -48.53
C GLN A 682 47.54 3.67 -47.80
N LEU A 683 46.76 3.54 -46.73
CA LEU A 683 46.34 4.69 -45.90
C LEU A 683 47.54 5.31 -45.18
N VAL A 684 48.44 4.48 -44.64
CA VAL A 684 49.68 4.95 -44.01
C VAL A 684 50.51 5.75 -45.03
N ARG A 685 50.62 5.26 -46.27
CA ARG A 685 51.36 5.93 -47.34
C ARG A 685 50.75 7.27 -47.70
N ASP A 686 49.46 7.28 -48.00
CA ASP A 686 48.81 8.44 -48.60
C ASP A 686 48.49 9.54 -47.56
N LYS A 687 48.32 9.18 -46.27
CA LYS A 687 47.85 10.11 -45.24
C LYS A 687 48.81 10.35 -44.08
N ALA A 688 49.74 9.43 -43.77
CA ALA A 688 50.70 9.60 -42.67
C ALA A 688 52.12 9.91 -43.17
N VAL A 689 52.60 9.20 -44.19
CA VAL A 689 53.90 9.46 -44.81
C VAL A 689 53.80 10.62 -45.80
N GLY A 690 52.92 10.52 -46.81
CA GLY A 690 52.84 11.45 -47.94
C GLY A 690 53.54 10.87 -49.17
N ALA A 691 53.07 11.22 -50.38
CA ALA A 691 53.71 10.79 -51.61
C ALA A 691 55.09 11.45 -51.77
N ASP A 692 56.07 10.69 -52.24
CA ASP A 692 57.45 11.13 -52.54
C ASP A 692 58.16 11.81 -51.35
N THR A 693 57.97 11.25 -50.15
CA THR A 693 58.59 11.75 -48.92
C THR A 693 59.23 10.65 -48.08
N ASP A 694 60.32 11.04 -47.43
CA ASP A 694 61.01 10.30 -46.37
C ASP A 694 60.54 10.83 -45.01
N LYS A 695 60.04 9.96 -44.14
CA LYS A 695 59.68 10.33 -42.76
C LYS A 695 60.25 9.38 -41.73
N PRO A 696 60.70 9.90 -40.57
CA PRO A 696 61.04 9.05 -39.43
C PRO A 696 59.85 8.17 -39.02
N LEU A 697 60.11 6.91 -38.70
CA LEU A 697 59.10 5.94 -38.28
C LEU A 697 58.31 6.46 -37.06
N ALA A 698 59.00 7.10 -36.11
CA ALA A 698 58.38 7.76 -34.96
C ALA A 698 57.34 8.82 -35.37
N GLU A 699 57.61 9.62 -36.41
CA GLU A 699 56.71 10.67 -36.88
C GLU A 699 55.47 10.08 -37.56
N VAL A 700 55.65 9.00 -38.33
CA VAL A 700 54.55 8.27 -38.98
C VAL A 700 53.62 7.65 -37.96
N VAL A 701 54.17 7.02 -36.91
CA VAL A 701 53.38 6.47 -35.80
C VAL A 701 52.70 7.59 -34.99
N ASP A 702 53.43 8.66 -34.68
CA ASP A 702 52.89 9.83 -33.98
C ASP A 702 51.72 10.49 -34.70
N ALA A 703 51.71 10.48 -36.03
CA ALA A 703 50.67 11.09 -36.84
C ALA A 703 49.27 10.58 -36.45
N PHE A 704 49.13 9.27 -36.20
CA PHE A 704 47.85 8.63 -35.82
C PHE A 704 47.34 9.09 -34.45
N TYR A 705 48.22 9.59 -33.58
CA TYR A 705 47.87 10.12 -32.26
C TYR A 705 47.72 11.65 -32.25
N LYS A 706 48.40 12.34 -33.17
CA LYS A 706 48.41 13.81 -33.30
C LYS A 706 47.25 14.34 -34.14
N TYR A 707 46.90 13.65 -35.24
CA TYR A 707 45.97 14.15 -36.24
C TYR A 707 44.64 13.38 -36.21
N PRO A 708 43.55 13.98 -35.71
CA PRO A 708 42.26 13.28 -35.60
C PRO A 708 41.50 13.07 -36.92
N SER A 709 42.11 13.46 -38.04
CA SER A 709 41.70 13.09 -39.39
C SER A 709 42.09 11.65 -39.74
N LEU A 710 43.05 11.05 -39.02
CA LEU A 710 43.44 9.64 -39.16
C LEU A 710 42.56 8.76 -38.26
N PRO A 711 42.38 7.47 -38.60
CA PRO A 711 41.69 6.53 -37.72
C PRO A 711 42.47 6.35 -36.42
N ILE A 712 41.76 6.13 -35.32
CA ILE A 712 42.35 5.94 -33.99
C ILE A 712 42.87 4.51 -33.91
N VAL A 713 44.12 4.33 -33.53
CA VAL A 713 44.75 3.01 -33.44
C VAL A 713 44.80 2.52 -32.00
N GLU A 714 44.49 1.24 -31.78
CA GLU A 714 44.48 0.62 -30.45
C GLU A 714 45.88 0.60 -29.79
N SER A 715 46.93 0.48 -30.60
CA SER A 715 48.32 0.51 -30.14
C SER A 715 49.27 0.89 -31.27
N PRO A 716 50.51 1.31 -30.97
CA PRO A 716 51.52 1.61 -31.98
C PRO A 716 51.79 0.45 -32.94
N ARG A 717 51.64 -0.80 -32.46
CA ARG A 717 51.81 -2.03 -33.25
C ARG A 717 50.91 -2.07 -34.48
N VAL A 718 49.69 -1.53 -34.40
CA VAL A 718 48.75 -1.51 -35.53
C VAL A 718 49.33 -0.77 -36.74
N VAL A 719 50.06 0.31 -36.48
CA VAL A 719 50.74 1.10 -37.52
C VAL A 719 52.02 0.41 -37.98
N LEU A 720 52.81 -0.14 -37.06
CA LEU A 720 54.04 -0.88 -37.38
C LEU A 720 53.75 -2.10 -38.27
N ASP A 721 52.74 -2.90 -37.94
CA ASP A 721 52.31 -4.06 -38.72
C ASP A 721 51.79 -3.66 -40.11
N ALA A 722 51.18 -2.47 -40.24
CA ALA A 722 50.76 -1.93 -41.54
C ALA A 722 51.97 -1.50 -42.38
N ILE A 723 53.00 -0.92 -41.76
CA ILE A 723 54.25 -0.56 -42.45
C ILE A 723 55.00 -1.82 -42.88
N GLN A 724 55.13 -2.83 -42.00
CA GLN A 724 55.76 -4.11 -42.34
C GLN A 724 55.11 -4.79 -43.54
N ARG A 725 53.76 -4.85 -43.57
CA ARG A 725 53.02 -5.37 -44.72
C ARG A 725 53.26 -4.54 -45.97
N GLY A 726 53.24 -3.21 -45.84
CA GLY A 726 53.53 -2.33 -46.97
C GLY A 726 54.95 -2.47 -47.51
N VAL A 727 55.96 -2.77 -46.68
CA VAL A 727 57.33 -3.07 -47.14
C VAL A 727 57.37 -4.35 -47.97
N GLN A 728 56.69 -5.40 -47.50
CA GLN A 728 56.58 -6.68 -48.23
C GLN A 728 55.83 -6.51 -49.56
N GLU A 729 54.76 -5.71 -49.56
CA GLU A 729 53.96 -5.38 -50.75
C GLU A 729 54.66 -4.39 -51.71
N GLY A 730 55.80 -3.80 -51.31
CA GLY A 730 56.56 -2.84 -52.09
C GLY A 730 55.96 -1.43 -52.14
N LEU A 731 55.11 -1.07 -51.18
CA LEU A 731 54.51 0.25 -50.99
C LEU A 731 55.42 1.22 -50.20
N PHE A 732 56.32 0.67 -49.38
CA PHE A 732 57.32 1.40 -48.59
C PHE A 732 58.68 0.75 -48.74
N ALA A 733 59.75 1.53 -48.57
CA ALA A 733 61.03 1.01 -48.12
C ALA A 733 61.31 1.51 -46.70
N VAL A 734 61.90 0.69 -45.84
CA VAL A 734 62.28 1.12 -44.48
C VAL A 734 63.80 1.04 -44.34
N GLN A 735 64.43 2.15 -44.00
CA GLN A 735 65.86 2.22 -43.70
C GLN A 735 66.09 2.08 -42.20
N ILE A 736 66.82 1.04 -41.78
CA ILE A 736 67.28 0.83 -40.40
C ILE A 736 68.82 0.85 -40.42
N GLY A 737 69.42 1.90 -39.85
CA GLY A 737 70.86 2.13 -39.98
C GLY A 737 71.25 2.33 -41.45
N GLU A 738 72.18 1.53 -41.97
CA GLU A 738 72.61 1.58 -43.38
C GLU A 738 71.80 0.65 -44.30
N ARG A 739 70.96 -0.25 -43.76
CA ARG A 739 70.22 -1.23 -44.54
C ARG A 739 68.82 -0.72 -44.90
N VAL A 740 68.44 -0.86 -46.17
CA VAL A 740 67.11 -0.54 -46.70
C VAL A 740 66.35 -1.83 -47.01
N TYR A 741 65.18 -2.00 -46.40
CA TYR A 741 64.28 -3.13 -46.63
C TYR A 741 63.19 -2.74 -47.62
N PHE A 742 63.05 -3.49 -48.73
CA PHE A 742 62.01 -3.29 -49.76
C PHE A 742 61.66 -4.62 -50.44
N LYS A 743 60.37 -4.98 -50.48
CA LYS A 743 59.87 -6.30 -50.95
C LYS A 743 60.51 -7.50 -50.22
N GLU A 744 60.91 -7.30 -48.97
CA GLU A 744 61.45 -8.33 -48.07
C GLU A 744 60.86 -8.16 -46.66
N PRO A 745 60.80 -9.21 -45.83
CA PRO A 745 60.26 -9.10 -44.48
C PRO A 745 61.17 -8.24 -43.58
N VAL A 746 60.55 -7.35 -42.80
CA VAL A 746 61.22 -6.50 -41.81
C VAL A 746 60.52 -6.64 -40.46
N SER A 747 61.28 -6.75 -39.37
CA SER A 747 60.76 -6.75 -38.00
C SER A 747 60.84 -5.33 -37.45
N LEU A 748 59.68 -4.70 -37.17
CA LEU A 748 59.60 -3.36 -36.61
C LEU A 748 58.95 -3.41 -35.24
N SER A 749 59.56 -2.72 -34.30
CA SER A 749 59.07 -2.48 -32.95
C SER A 749 59.42 -1.05 -32.52
N GLU A 750 59.15 -0.71 -31.26
CA GLU A 750 59.42 0.64 -30.76
C GLU A 750 60.93 0.96 -30.65
N SER A 751 61.81 -0.06 -30.58
CA SER A 751 63.27 0.14 -30.60
C SER A 751 63.78 0.66 -31.94
N GLU A 752 63.02 0.49 -33.02
CA GLU A 752 63.38 0.92 -34.36
C GLU A 752 62.78 2.28 -34.73
N TYR A 753 62.28 3.08 -33.78
CA TYR A 753 61.72 4.42 -34.05
C TYR A 753 62.68 5.41 -34.71
N GLY A 754 64.00 5.15 -34.67
CA GLY A 754 65.01 5.87 -35.45
C GLY A 754 65.08 5.49 -36.94
N ALA A 755 64.30 4.51 -37.39
CA ALA A 755 64.22 4.10 -38.79
C ALA A 755 63.50 5.16 -39.65
N THR A 756 63.77 5.18 -40.96
CA THR A 756 63.13 6.09 -41.91
C THR A 756 62.25 5.30 -42.88
N VAL A 757 60.98 5.70 -43.01
CA VAL A 757 60.03 5.16 -43.99
C VAL A 757 60.12 6.00 -45.25
N ARG A 758 60.38 5.35 -46.39
CA ARG A 758 60.54 5.95 -47.71
C ARG A 758 59.45 5.49 -48.66
N THR A 759 58.95 6.39 -49.48
CA THR A 759 57.89 6.10 -50.46
C THR A 759 58.37 6.18 -51.92
N ASP A 760 59.52 6.79 -52.16
CA ASP A 760 60.16 7.02 -53.46
C ASP A 760 61.38 6.10 -53.71
N TYR A 761 61.47 4.97 -53.01
CA TYR A 761 62.60 4.07 -53.16
C TYR A 761 62.52 3.25 -54.45
N THR A 762 63.42 3.56 -55.38
CA THR A 762 63.70 2.70 -56.54
C THR A 762 64.97 1.90 -56.24
N PRO A 763 64.93 0.55 -56.19
CA PRO A 763 66.13 -0.24 -55.93
C PRO A 763 67.18 0.01 -57.04
N PRO A 764 68.47 0.08 -56.71
CA PRO A 764 69.52 0.19 -57.72
C PRO A 764 69.47 -1.02 -58.66
N ALA A 765 69.60 -0.77 -59.97
CA ALA A 765 69.59 -1.81 -61.00
C ALA A 765 70.68 -2.86 -60.72
N ALA A 766 70.28 -4.13 -60.65
CA ALA A 766 71.21 -5.24 -60.43
C ALA A 766 72.21 -5.37 -61.59
N GLN A 767 73.50 -5.38 -61.30
CA GLN A 767 74.53 -5.86 -62.22
C GLN A 767 74.52 -7.40 -62.27
N PRO A 768 74.75 -8.04 -63.44
CA PRO A 768 74.85 -9.49 -63.53
C PRO A 768 76.23 -9.94 -63.04
N SER A 769 76.28 -11.03 -62.29
CA SER A 769 77.54 -11.76 -62.04
C SER A 769 77.35 -13.24 -62.33
N ASP A 770 78.18 -13.70 -63.25
CA ASP A 770 78.31 -15.05 -63.78
C ASP A 770 78.59 -16.13 -62.73
N GLN A 771 78.17 -17.34 -63.11
CA GLN A 771 78.43 -18.60 -62.42
C GLN A 771 79.91 -19.02 -62.48
N THR A 772 80.35 -19.78 -61.47
CA THR A 772 81.32 -20.87 -61.68
C THR A 772 81.17 -21.94 -60.59
N ALA A 773 80.91 -23.18 -61.02
CA ALA A 773 81.00 -24.39 -60.19
C ALA A 773 82.45 -24.95 -60.18
N PRO A 774 82.80 -25.93 -59.32
CA PRO A 774 82.61 -27.33 -59.74
C PRO A 774 82.23 -28.38 -58.65
N ALA A 775 81.69 -29.48 -59.20
CA ALA A 775 81.51 -30.91 -58.82
C ALA A 775 82.61 -31.57 -57.93
N THR A 776 82.50 -32.76 -57.29
CA THR A 776 81.52 -33.86 -57.08
C THR A 776 82.15 -34.83 -56.06
N ASP A 777 81.39 -35.61 -55.29
CA ASP A 777 81.51 -37.10 -55.29
C ASP A 777 80.41 -37.81 -54.47
N GLU A 778 79.92 -38.89 -55.07
CA GLU A 778 78.88 -39.81 -54.58
C GLU A 778 79.46 -40.97 -53.75
N ALA A 779 78.70 -41.48 -52.78
CA ALA A 779 78.63 -42.92 -52.46
C ALA A 779 77.38 -43.29 -51.63
N THR A 780 76.68 -44.31 -52.14
CA THR A 780 75.43 -45.00 -51.74
C THR A 780 75.61 -46.04 -50.57
N PRO A 781 74.61 -46.86 -50.12
CA PRO A 781 73.60 -46.50 -49.10
C PRO A 781 73.28 -47.63 -48.04
N THR A 782 72.27 -47.36 -47.18
CA THR A 782 71.32 -48.30 -46.46
C THR A 782 71.79 -49.11 -45.21
N PRO A 783 70.88 -49.52 -44.29
CA PRO A 783 69.84 -48.76 -43.56
C PRO A 783 69.69 -49.15 -42.05
N SER A 784 68.95 -48.37 -41.25
CA SER A 784 68.19 -48.86 -40.07
C SER A 784 67.08 -47.88 -39.65
N ARG A 785 65.88 -48.45 -39.39
CA ARG A 785 64.57 -47.87 -39.01
C ARG A 785 64.55 -47.39 -37.54
N VAL A 786 63.66 -46.52 -37.04
CA VAL A 786 62.17 -46.65 -36.85
C VAL A 786 61.54 -45.25 -36.60
N ILE A 787 60.64 -44.76 -37.48
CA ILE A 787 59.16 -44.60 -37.41
C ILE A 787 58.61 -43.45 -36.52
N GLU A 788 58.25 -42.35 -37.19
CA GLU A 788 57.11 -41.45 -36.93
C GLU A 788 56.42 -41.20 -38.30
N ASN A 789 55.11 -41.47 -38.42
CA ASN A 789 54.36 -41.36 -39.69
C ASN A 789 53.79 -39.94 -39.87
N GLY A 790 53.91 -39.22 -40.99
CA GLY A 790 54.47 -39.58 -42.28
C GLY A 790 54.07 -38.56 -43.38
N VAL A 791 55.06 -37.78 -43.80
CA VAL A 791 55.46 -37.43 -45.17
C VAL A 791 54.59 -36.50 -46.07
N GLU A 792 55.33 -35.48 -46.52
CA GLU A 792 55.20 -34.49 -47.59
C GLU A 792 55.28 -35.08 -49.03
N LEU A 793 54.65 -34.42 -50.03
CA LEU A 793 54.82 -34.75 -51.45
C LEU A 793 54.83 -33.49 -52.37
N LEU A 794 55.62 -33.62 -53.45
CA LEU A 794 56.05 -32.68 -54.51
C LEU A 794 54.95 -32.02 -55.40
N PRO A 795 55.26 -30.91 -56.13
CA PRO A 795 54.54 -30.41 -57.33
C PRO A 795 55.13 -31.03 -58.64
N PRO A 796 54.53 -31.00 -59.88
CA PRO A 796 53.77 -29.92 -60.60
C PRO A 796 52.60 -30.49 -61.50
N PRO A 797 51.98 -29.88 -62.56
CA PRO A 797 52.23 -28.63 -63.33
C PRO A 797 51.00 -27.71 -63.59
N ALA A 798 51.25 -26.59 -64.28
CA ALA A 798 50.26 -25.55 -64.64
C ALA A 798 49.70 -25.67 -66.06
N THR A 799 48.39 -25.42 -66.25
CA THR A 799 47.70 -24.55 -67.27
C THR A 799 46.17 -24.87 -67.32
N PRO A 800 45.29 -24.07 -67.97
CA PRO A 800 44.74 -22.78 -67.55
C PRO A 800 43.19 -22.75 -67.47
N ALA A 801 42.62 -21.67 -66.90
CA ALA A 801 41.26 -21.14 -67.07
C ALA A 801 40.05 -22.11 -67.12
N SER A 802 39.29 -22.18 -66.03
CA SER A 802 37.86 -22.53 -66.08
C SER A 802 37.08 -21.78 -64.99
N ALA A 803 35.90 -21.26 -65.38
CA ALA A 803 34.99 -20.52 -64.52
C ALA A 803 34.56 -21.35 -63.29
N PRO A 804 34.24 -20.73 -62.14
CA PRO A 804 33.86 -21.48 -60.95
C PRO A 804 32.50 -22.16 -61.15
N THR A 805 32.53 -23.49 -61.27
CA THR A 805 31.37 -24.36 -61.12
C THR A 805 30.90 -24.33 -59.66
N PRO A 806 29.58 -24.35 -59.36
CA PRO A 806 29.09 -24.25 -57.99
C PRO A 806 29.51 -25.45 -57.13
N ALA A 807 29.88 -25.20 -55.88
CA ALA A 807 30.16 -26.24 -54.88
C ALA A 807 28.93 -27.17 -54.66
N PRO A 808 29.11 -28.47 -54.37
CA PRO A 808 28.01 -29.39 -54.19
C PRO A 808 27.16 -29.00 -52.97
N SER A 809 25.89 -28.68 -53.21
CA SER A 809 24.93 -28.32 -52.16
C SER A 809 24.09 -29.51 -51.71
N TYR A 810 23.98 -29.75 -50.41
CA TYR A 810 23.06 -30.76 -49.87
C TYR A 810 21.60 -30.28 -50.01
N ARG A 811 20.75 -31.05 -50.72
CA ARG A 811 19.30 -30.77 -50.80
C ARG A 811 18.54 -31.17 -49.53
N ARG A 812 19.06 -32.15 -48.79
CA ARG A 812 18.53 -32.61 -47.50
C ARG A 812 19.72 -33.08 -46.64
N TYR A 813 19.79 -32.60 -45.41
CA TYR A 813 20.87 -32.89 -44.47
C TYR A 813 20.25 -33.21 -43.12
N ALA A 814 20.62 -34.36 -42.54
CA ALA A 814 20.15 -34.80 -41.23
C ALA A 814 21.36 -35.13 -40.37
N LEU A 815 21.42 -34.55 -39.18
CA LEU A 815 22.52 -34.71 -38.23
C LEU A 815 21.93 -35.16 -36.89
N ARG A 816 22.43 -36.28 -36.35
CA ARG A 816 22.09 -36.76 -35.00
C ARG A 816 23.37 -36.77 -34.16
N ALA A 817 23.38 -36.00 -33.08
CA ALA A 817 24.52 -35.90 -32.18
C ALA A 817 24.02 -35.76 -30.72
N ARG A 818 24.78 -36.30 -29.76
CA ARG A 818 24.49 -36.22 -28.32
C ARG A 818 25.49 -35.29 -27.67
N PHE A 819 25.01 -34.39 -26.81
CA PHE A 819 25.82 -33.38 -26.13
C PHE A 819 25.50 -33.38 -24.65
N SER A 820 26.50 -33.08 -23.80
CA SER A 820 26.33 -32.89 -22.36
C SER A 820 25.79 -31.48 -22.05
N THR A 821 25.21 -31.32 -20.87
CA THR A 821 24.48 -30.10 -20.46
C THR A 821 25.35 -28.83 -20.40
N ASP A 822 26.63 -28.98 -20.05
CA ASP A 822 27.63 -27.91 -20.01
C ASP A 822 27.94 -27.28 -21.37
N LYS A 823 27.62 -27.99 -22.47
CA LYS A 823 27.90 -27.53 -23.85
C LYS A 823 26.69 -26.93 -24.57
N PHE A 824 25.58 -26.70 -23.87
CA PHE A 824 24.34 -26.24 -24.50
C PHE A 824 24.52 -24.92 -25.29
N SER A 825 25.27 -23.96 -24.74
CA SER A 825 25.56 -22.68 -25.42
C SER A 825 26.44 -22.85 -26.68
N GLU A 826 27.31 -23.87 -26.68
CA GLU A 826 28.16 -24.21 -27.83
C GLU A 826 27.33 -24.87 -28.95
N VAL A 827 26.35 -25.70 -28.61
CA VAL A 827 25.43 -26.31 -29.59
C VAL A 827 24.66 -25.24 -30.34
N TYR A 828 24.12 -24.23 -29.64
CA TYR A 828 23.42 -23.14 -30.32
C TYR A 828 24.37 -22.34 -31.22
N SER A 829 25.52 -21.90 -30.71
CA SER A 829 26.44 -21.04 -31.44
C SER A 829 27.17 -21.75 -32.60
N SER A 830 27.40 -23.05 -32.51
CA SER A 830 28.27 -23.79 -33.44
C SER A 830 27.50 -24.73 -34.38
N VAL A 831 26.31 -25.19 -34.00
CA VAL A 831 25.51 -26.12 -34.81
C VAL A 831 24.26 -25.45 -35.35
N ILE A 832 23.53 -24.71 -34.50
CA ILE A 832 22.23 -24.12 -34.88
C ILE A 832 22.42 -22.78 -35.59
N LYS A 833 23.22 -21.87 -35.03
CA LYS A 833 23.43 -20.52 -35.54
C LYS A 833 23.93 -20.48 -36.98
N PRO A 834 24.90 -21.32 -37.42
CA PRO A 834 25.32 -21.32 -38.82
C PRO A 834 24.21 -21.73 -39.78
N ILE A 835 23.31 -22.64 -39.36
CA ILE A 835 22.14 -23.05 -40.17
C ILE A 835 21.11 -21.92 -40.23
N VAL A 836 20.85 -21.24 -39.10
CA VAL A 836 19.96 -20.06 -39.03
C VAL A 836 20.47 -18.92 -39.92
N GLU A 837 21.79 -18.66 -39.92
CA GLU A 837 22.42 -17.62 -40.74
C GLU A 837 22.33 -17.89 -42.25
N THR A 838 22.04 -19.14 -42.67
CA THR A 838 21.73 -19.43 -44.09
C THR A 838 20.33 -18.96 -44.52
N GLY A 839 19.49 -18.49 -43.58
CA GLY A 839 18.15 -17.99 -43.85
C GLY A 839 17.11 -19.06 -44.23
N ARG A 840 17.46 -20.35 -44.09
CA ARG A 840 16.56 -21.48 -44.41
C ARG A 840 15.80 -21.94 -43.17
N SER A 841 14.51 -22.23 -43.32
CA SER A 841 13.70 -22.85 -42.27
C SER A 841 14.13 -24.29 -42.04
N PHE A 842 14.43 -24.66 -40.80
CA PHE A 842 14.69 -26.03 -40.39
C PHE A 842 13.87 -26.38 -39.15
N THR A 843 13.56 -27.67 -39.01
CA THR A 843 12.89 -28.24 -37.83
C THR A 843 13.88 -29.13 -37.10
N PHE A 844 13.90 -29.06 -35.77
CA PHE A 844 14.71 -29.93 -34.94
C PHE A 844 13.89 -30.46 -33.77
N THR A 845 14.24 -31.66 -33.30
CA THR A 845 13.61 -32.30 -32.15
C THR A 845 14.61 -32.35 -31.01
N LEU A 846 14.21 -31.91 -29.82
CA LEU A 846 15.00 -32.00 -28.61
C LEU A 846 14.52 -33.21 -27.79
N GLU A 847 15.40 -34.17 -27.60
CA GLU A 847 15.18 -35.35 -26.75
C GLU A 847 16.10 -35.21 -25.53
N PHE A 848 15.52 -35.19 -24.33
CA PHE A 848 16.27 -35.08 -23.07
C PHE A 848 16.17 -36.41 -22.32
N GLU A 849 17.33 -37.01 -22.02
CA GLU A 849 17.45 -38.20 -21.17
C GLU A 849 18.15 -37.72 -19.89
N VAL A 850 17.46 -37.80 -18.75
CA VAL A 850 17.96 -37.29 -17.47
C VAL A 850 18.23 -38.47 -16.55
N ASP A 851 19.50 -38.67 -16.18
CA ASP A 851 19.90 -39.62 -15.16
C ASP A 851 19.72 -38.98 -13.76
N GLY A 852 18.68 -39.40 -13.04
CA GLY A 852 18.39 -38.97 -11.66
C GLY A 852 16.92 -38.63 -11.39
N GLU A 853 16.56 -38.44 -10.10
CA GLU A 853 15.19 -38.09 -9.72
C GLU A 853 14.86 -36.62 -10.03
N LEU A 854 13.81 -36.40 -10.83
CA LEU A 854 13.26 -35.08 -11.13
C LEU A 854 11.93 -34.87 -10.38
N PRO A 855 11.76 -33.75 -9.64
CA PRO A 855 10.50 -33.45 -8.97
C PRO A 855 9.34 -33.28 -9.95
N LYS A 856 8.27 -34.07 -9.80
CA LYS A 856 7.12 -34.12 -10.71
C LYS A 856 6.48 -32.74 -10.97
N GLN A 857 6.44 -31.88 -9.95
CA GLN A 857 5.94 -30.51 -10.04
C GLN A 857 6.73 -29.62 -11.03
N VAL A 858 8.06 -29.78 -11.12
CA VAL A 858 8.89 -28.99 -12.04
C VAL A 858 8.65 -29.40 -13.49
N VAL A 859 8.48 -30.71 -13.71
CA VAL A 859 8.20 -31.28 -15.05
C VAL A 859 6.80 -30.87 -15.52
N ASP A 860 5.79 -30.99 -14.67
CA ASP A 860 4.39 -30.77 -15.08
C ASP A 860 4.02 -29.27 -15.20
N MET A 861 4.52 -28.39 -14.31
CA MET A 861 4.18 -26.96 -14.36
C MET A 861 5.12 -26.09 -15.20
N ARG A 862 6.44 -26.34 -15.17
CA ARG A 862 7.39 -25.41 -15.83
C ARG A 862 7.84 -25.92 -17.19
N VAL A 863 8.21 -27.20 -17.27
CA VAL A 863 8.76 -27.76 -18.51
C VAL A 863 7.64 -28.06 -19.50
N SER A 864 6.59 -28.75 -19.07
CA SER A 864 5.48 -29.17 -19.95
C SER A 864 4.61 -27.99 -20.42
N GLU A 865 4.34 -27.02 -19.54
CA GLU A 865 3.53 -25.84 -19.88
C GLU A 865 4.28 -24.92 -20.86
N SER A 866 5.57 -24.67 -20.63
CA SER A 866 6.40 -23.88 -21.54
C SER A 866 6.63 -24.59 -22.88
N ALA A 867 6.78 -25.92 -22.89
CA ALA A 867 6.95 -26.69 -24.12
C ALA A 867 5.66 -26.75 -24.95
N ARG A 868 4.48 -26.88 -24.32
CA ARG A 868 3.17 -26.82 -25.01
C ARG A 868 2.90 -25.46 -25.65
N GLN A 869 3.39 -24.37 -25.06
CA GLN A 869 3.32 -23.03 -25.67
C GLN A 869 4.21 -22.90 -26.92
N LEU A 870 5.20 -23.78 -27.08
CA LEU A 870 6.19 -23.76 -28.17
C LEU A 870 5.95 -24.86 -29.24
N GLY A 871 5.12 -25.89 -28.99
CA GLY A 871 4.76 -26.94 -29.98
C GLY A 871 4.11 -28.22 -29.40
N GLN A 872 3.87 -29.24 -30.25
CA GLN A 872 3.35 -30.57 -29.83
C GLN A 872 4.42 -31.38 -29.09
N VAL A 873 4.06 -31.97 -27.93
CA VAL A 873 4.96 -32.74 -27.05
C VAL A 873 4.44 -34.17 -26.89
N GLU A 874 5.25 -35.18 -27.20
CA GLU A 874 5.01 -36.59 -26.87
C GLU A 874 5.81 -36.98 -25.61
N ARG A 875 5.22 -37.75 -24.69
CA ARG A 875 5.82 -38.19 -23.41
C ARG A 875 5.90 -39.71 -23.37
N GLU A 876 7.09 -40.26 -23.09
CA GLU A 876 7.30 -41.66 -22.70
C GLU A 876 7.92 -41.70 -21.29
N GLU A 877 7.22 -42.30 -20.33
CA GLU A 877 7.80 -42.60 -19.01
C GLU A 877 8.42 -44.00 -19.06
N LYS A 878 9.74 -44.11 -18.87
CA LYS A 878 10.38 -45.40 -18.60
C LYS A 878 10.38 -45.63 -17.08
N ALA A 879 9.77 -46.73 -16.67
CA ALA A 879 9.61 -47.14 -15.27
C ALA A 879 10.93 -47.60 -14.64
#